data_AF-A0A3L7PPH4-F1
#
_entry.id   AF-A0A3L7PPH4-F1
#
_cell.length_a   1.000
_cell.length_b   1.000
_cell.length_c   1.000
_cell.angle_alpha   90.00
_cell.angle_beta   90.00
_cell.angle_gamma   90.00
#
_symmetry.space_group_name_H-M   'P 1'
#
loop_
_entity.id
_entity.type
_entity.pdbx_description
1 polymer ?
#
loop_
_entity_poly.entity_id
_entity_poly.type
_entity_poly.pdbx_seq_one_letter_code
_entity_poly.pdbx_strand_id
1 'polypeptide(L)'
;MKAPTRIVLFAGLASTLVVIMAGMGGLLDGFEWWSQDQRFLHARRNSQPLGEGVALVAIDDRALDTIGRWPWSRDVLSMALDEIAIAGARTVASDVLFTDVQSASADAALAAGIGRSPTVLAVNMDEGRMDATIWLSAEGRQALSALVTAIAEDITAEPRVIADRAGLQGVRRDRFLERSTNFKKLAAWKELLRLRNAGTPPADAQVYRLLLTKQDATLENFAERISVNEAFDRDESFALLARFMSASKGEGSAMDAPPLAEFSERAAGVGFVNCAPDRDGQYRRVRPFWRTPYGSLPQFGLAAGLLQLGIAPASIREEPDALVFPDGRRLPLDNGRIYVYWPTEMFEAIGGSVTSTEARTETGVIAIGALIDLANQRKLLAEQERRYRELGADIAAAQAIPIESMSAVPVADAVRAAVKEQGEFIAGDLSVRGTSDIKDGTDAERKQVGTYREWWRLDQEIPASRKRIADAAEFARAHLKDRLVFVGFIATGVMADMINTVNGPRTPGVYFHAAVADMVISSQSVYLWAPWTGWIIGAVFGLICAVIAWKSGAGISTAVTFSIVGAWVLLSGFLAFEIHNLMIPVAVPVLAAIASQAASVSTAAVVNQREKARITRQFRARVSPQLVERLAANPDALSMRGEQRTATILFGDLAGFTTISEKLGSEAVVATLNLYMSAMANELTERRAYVNKFLGDGLLAFWSAFEPEPEQGQLAAEACRACQRVVKAIGERPDRQSLPKISLRLGVATGSVTIGDCGAPPDLNDYTVIGDSANLAARLESANKQFGTAILFCGTTRALIHDSGGLPIVSLGRVVVVGQSVPIDLFTMLVEDPQAGWIESVGRAVEAFAKADFAACATAWDAHEQAFGVTKITVPFREALADPADKRDGVLRLRAK
;
A
#
# COMPACT_ATOMS: atom_id res chain seq x y z
N MET A 1 -33.00 -2.49 -22.93
CA MET A 1 -32.16 -2.97 -21.81
C MET A 1 -30.66 -2.61 -21.85
N LYS A 2 -30.10 -1.89 -22.86
CA LYS A 2 -28.62 -1.71 -22.98
C LYS A 2 -28.01 -0.44 -22.36
N ALA A 3 -28.80 0.56 -21.98
CA ALA A 3 -28.28 1.84 -21.45
C ALA A 3 -27.66 1.76 -20.03
N PRO A 4 -28.26 1.06 -19.04
CA PRO A 4 -27.72 1.07 -17.67
C PRO A 4 -26.40 0.30 -17.53
N THR A 5 -26.10 -0.65 -18.43
CA THR A 5 -24.86 -1.42 -18.40
C THR A 5 -23.65 -0.65 -18.95
N ARG A 6 -23.82 0.36 -19.81
CA ARG A 6 -22.69 1.19 -20.30
C ARG A 6 -22.03 2.02 -19.19
N ILE A 7 -22.78 2.36 -18.14
CA ILE A 7 -22.26 3.12 -16.98
C ILE A 7 -21.16 2.32 -16.28
N VAL A 8 -21.23 0.98 -16.28
CA VAL A 8 -20.19 0.08 -15.74
C VAL A 8 -18.86 0.28 -16.46
N LEU A 9 -18.90 0.27 -17.80
CA LEU A 9 -17.72 0.50 -18.64
C LEU A 9 -17.11 1.88 -18.37
N PHE A 10 -17.94 2.93 -18.35
CA PHE A 10 -17.46 4.29 -18.09
C PHE A 10 -16.87 4.46 -16.70
N ALA A 11 -17.44 3.83 -15.67
CA ALA A 11 -16.90 3.87 -14.32
C ALA A 11 -15.51 3.22 -14.25
N GLY A 12 -15.33 2.06 -14.88
CA GLY A 12 -14.03 1.40 -15.00
C GLY A 12 -12.99 2.28 -15.70
N LEU A 13 -13.33 2.83 -16.86
CA LEU A 13 -12.43 3.70 -17.63
C LEU A 13 -12.09 5.01 -16.90
N ALA A 14 -13.05 5.62 -16.21
CA ALA A 14 -12.81 6.82 -15.42
C ALA A 14 -11.85 6.54 -14.25
N SER A 15 -12.03 5.42 -13.56
CA SER A 15 -11.12 4.96 -12.50
C SER A 15 -9.70 4.72 -13.02
N THR A 16 -9.56 4.06 -14.17
CA THR A 16 -8.27 3.89 -14.86
C THR A 16 -7.60 5.23 -15.18
N LEU A 17 -8.35 6.20 -15.71
CA LEU A 17 -7.82 7.52 -16.01
C LEU A 17 -7.32 8.23 -14.75
N VAL A 18 -8.04 8.12 -13.63
CA VAL A 18 -7.60 8.66 -12.33
C VAL A 18 -6.28 8.04 -11.89
N VAL A 19 -6.13 6.72 -11.99
CA VAL A 19 -4.86 6.03 -11.65
C VAL A 19 -3.71 6.49 -12.55
N ILE A 20 -3.95 6.63 -13.86
CA ILE A 20 -2.92 7.12 -14.80
C ILE A 20 -2.52 8.55 -14.45
N MET A 21 -3.48 9.45 -14.19
CA MET A 21 -3.18 10.83 -13.78
C MET A 21 -2.41 10.88 -12.46
N ALA A 22 -2.76 10.02 -11.49
CA ALA A 22 -2.02 9.89 -10.25
C ALA A 22 -0.57 9.40 -10.48
N GLY A 23 -0.37 8.46 -11.40
CA GLY A 23 0.95 7.99 -11.82
C GLY A 23 1.77 9.06 -12.54
N MET A 24 1.15 9.84 -13.44
CA MET A 24 1.80 10.99 -14.09
C MET A 24 2.20 12.07 -13.08
N GLY A 25 1.42 12.24 -12.01
CA GLY A 25 1.72 13.15 -10.90
C GLY A 25 2.74 12.61 -9.88
N GLY A 26 3.25 11.39 -10.05
CA GLY A 26 4.22 10.76 -9.15
C GLY A 26 3.64 10.24 -7.82
N LEU A 27 2.31 10.26 -7.64
CA LEU A 27 1.66 9.76 -6.41
C LEU A 27 1.84 8.25 -6.21
N LEU A 28 2.21 7.53 -7.28
CA LEU A 28 2.40 6.08 -7.29
C LEU A 28 3.89 5.68 -7.30
N ASP A 29 4.81 6.64 -7.28
CA ASP A 29 6.27 6.39 -7.33
C ASP A 29 6.72 5.52 -6.15
N GLY A 30 6.16 5.73 -4.96
CA GLY A 30 6.51 4.92 -3.78
C GLY A 30 6.19 3.43 -3.94
N PHE A 31 5.06 3.10 -4.57
CA PHE A 31 4.72 1.70 -4.87
C PHE A 31 5.61 1.13 -5.99
N GLU A 32 5.94 1.96 -6.99
CA GLU A 32 6.85 1.56 -8.05
C GLU A 32 8.25 1.24 -7.50
N TRP A 33 8.85 2.12 -6.70
CA TRP A 33 10.16 1.89 -6.07
C TRP A 33 10.15 0.71 -5.12
N TRP A 34 9.09 0.56 -4.30
CA TRP A 34 8.93 -0.65 -3.48
C TRP A 34 8.96 -1.92 -4.35
N SER A 35 8.25 -1.93 -5.48
CA SER A 35 8.25 -3.08 -6.40
C SER A 35 9.61 -3.34 -7.05
N GLN A 36 10.42 -2.30 -7.26
CA GLN A 36 11.78 -2.44 -7.79
C GLN A 36 12.69 -3.10 -6.75
N ASP A 37 12.63 -2.66 -5.50
CA ASP A 37 13.39 -3.26 -4.40
C ASP A 37 13.01 -4.73 -4.21
N GLN A 38 11.72 -5.06 -4.25
CA GLN A 38 11.26 -6.45 -4.14
C GLN A 38 11.81 -7.34 -5.26
N ARG A 39 11.99 -6.81 -6.48
CA ARG A 39 12.56 -7.56 -7.60
C ARG A 39 14.03 -7.89 -7.37
N PHE A 40 14.83 -6.95 -6.89
CA PHE A 40 16.22 -7.23 -6.52
C PHE A 40 16.33 -8.27 -5.40
N LEU A 41 15.47 -8.16 -4.38
CA LEU A 41 15.52 -9.05 -3.22
C LEU A 41 15.00 -10.47 -3.48
N HIS A 42 13.97 -10.61 -4.33
CA HIS A 42 13.22 -11.89 -4.44
C HIS A 42 13.14 -12.48 -5.84
N ALA A 43 13.34 -11.69 -6.90
CA ALA A 43 13.17 -12.23 -8.26
C ALA A 43 14.41 -12.96 -8.78
N ARG A 44 15.61 -12.71 -8.25
CA ARG A 44 16.83 -13.41 -8.67
C ARG A 44 16.93 -14.75 -7.95
N ARG A 45 16.67 -15.87 -8.64
CA ARG A 45 16.77 -17.22 -8.06
C ARG A 45 18.20 -17.68 -7.81
N ASN A 46 19.14 -17.21 -8.64
CA ASN A 46 20.55 -17.50 -8.44
C ASN A 46 21.17 -16.34 -7.67
N SER A 47 21.82 -16.64 -6.53
CA SER A 47 22.66 -15.66 -5.86
C SER A 47 23.68 -15.14 -6.86
N GLN A 48 23.65 -13.83 -7.10
CA GLN A 48 24.69 -13.12 -7.82
C GLN A 48 25.54 -12.42 -6.77
N PRO A 49 26.61 -13.08 -6.28
CA PRO A 49 27.56 -12.43 -5.42
C PRO A 49 28.27 -11.32 -6.20
N LEU A 50 28.89 -10.39 -5.49
CA LEU A 50 29.87 -9.49 -6.07
C LEU A 50 30.91 -10.31 -6.86
N GLY A 51 31.28 -9.87 -8.06
CA GLY A 51 32.18 -10.62 -8.93
C GLY A 51 33.52 -10.99 -8.27
N GLU A 52 34.07 -12.16 -8.61
CA GLU A 52 35.34 -12.67 -8.04
C GLU A 52 36.54 -11.73 -8.27
N GLY A 53 36.40 -10.75 -9.17
CA GLY A 53 37.41 -9.73 -9.44
C GLY A 53 37.46 -8.58 -8.43
N VAL A 54 36.56 -8.52 -7.46
CA VAL A 54 36.50 -7.45 -6.44
C VAL A 54 36.70 -8.03 -5.04
N ALA A 55 37.48 -7.33 -4.21
CA ALA A 55 37.75 -7.69 -2.82
C ALA A 55 37.69 -6.46 -1.90
N LEU A 56 37.61 -6.70 -0.60
CA LEU A 56 37.52 -5.68 0.44
C LEU A 56 38.58 -5.93 1.52
N VAL A 57 39.34 -4.90 1.83
CA VAL A 57 40.12 -4.78 3.05
C VAL A 57 39.34 -3.91 4.02
N ALA A 58 38.75 -4.57 5.02
CA ALA A 58 37.77 -3.99 5.92
C ALA A 58 38.43 -3.30 7.12
N ILE A 59 38.04 -2.04 7.36
CA ILE A 59 38.22 -1.38 8.66
C ILE A 59 37.01 -1.77 9.52
N ASP A 60 37.18 -2.83 10.31
CA ASP A 60 36.16 -3.44 11.14
C ASP A 60 36.32 -3.09 12.64
N ASP A 61 35.34 -3.46 13.46
CA ASP A 61 35.36 -3.17 14.90
C ASP A 61 36.57 -3.84 15.60
N ARG A 62 36.99 -5.03 15.15
CA ARG A 62 38.16 -5.73 15.69
C ARG A 62 39.48 -5.00 15.41
N ALA A 63 39.65 -4.44 14.21
CA ALA A 63 40.82 -3.65 13.87
C ALA A 63 40.89 -2.37 14.74
N LEU A 64 39.74 -1.74 15.01
CA LEU A 64 39.67 -0.58 15.92
C LEU A 64 40.03 -0.96 17.36
N ASP A 65 39.59 -2.12 17.83
CA ASP A 65 39.92 -2.62 19.18
C ASP A 65 41.41 -2.97 19.34
N THR A 66 42.03 -3.49 18.28
CA THR A 66 43.43 -3.98 18.32
C THR A 66 44.47 -2.92 18.02
N ILE A 67 44.24 -2.07 17.01
CA ILE A 67 45.19 -1.02 16.59
C ILE A 67 44.99 0.25 17.43
N GLY A 68 43.74 0.51 17.84
CA GLY A 68 43.35 1.68 18.62
C GLY A 68 42.38 2.59 17.88
N ARG A 69 42.11 3.74 18.49
CA ARG A 69 41.07 4.66 18.04
C ARG A 69 41.43 5.34 16.70
N TRP A 70 40.48 5.37 15.78
CA TRP A 70 40.57 6.14 14.53
C TRP A 70 40.53 7.66 14.79
N PRO A 71 41.25 8.50 14.00
CA PRO A 71 42.12 8.17 12.87
C PRO A 71 43.48 7.61 13.28
N TRP A 72 43.93 6.58 12.57
CA TRP A 72 45.27 6.01 12.76
C TRP A 72 46.36 6.89 12.13
N SER A 73 47.62 6.66 12.54
CA SER A 73 48.78 7.26 11.87
C SER A 73 48.84 6.80 10.41
N ARG A 74 49.24 7.69 9.50
CA ARG A 74 49.45 7.35 8.08
C ARG A 74 50.49 6.24 7.87
N ASP A 75 51.44 6.07 8.78
CA ASP A 75 52.39 4.94 8.75
C ASP A 75 51.69 3.58 8.84
N VAL A 76 50.63 3.49 9.66
CA VAL A 76 49.86 2.24 9.85
C VAL A 76 49.08 1.90 8.59
N LEU A 77 48.49 2.91 7.94
CA LEU A 77 47.81 2.72 6.66
C LEU A 77 48.79 2.34 5.54
N SER A 78 49.99 2.93 5.53
CA SER A 78 51.05 2.54 4.59
C SER A 78 51.41 1.07 4.71
N MET A 79 51.50 0.54 5.93
CA MET A 79 51.79 -0.89 6.16
C MET A 79 50.73 -1.81 5.53
N ALA A 80 49.46 -1.44 5.64
CA ALA A 80 48.38 -2.18 5.00
C ALA A 80 48.50 -2.11 3.47
N LEU A 81 48.75 -0.93 2.89
CA LEU A 81 48.92 -0.76 1.44
C LEU A 81 50.13 -1.54 0.90
N ASP A 82 51.24 -1.58 1.64
CA ASP A 82 52.42 -2.38 1.29
C ASP A 82 52.07 -3.88 1.23
N GLU A 83 51.34 -4.43 2.21
CA GLU A 83 50.93 -5.84 2.18
C GLU A 83 49.88 -6.14 1.10
N ILE A 84 48.98 -5.19 0.79
CA ILE A 84 48.05 -5.31 -0.35
C ILE A 84 48.83 -5.41 -1.67
N ALA A 85 49.87 -4.59 -1.82
CA ALA A 85 50.75 -4.63 -2.98
C ALA A 85 51.54 -5.94 -3.07
N ILE A 86 52.12 -6.40 -1.94
CA ILE A 86 52.85 -7.68 -1.86
C ILE A 86 51.94 -8.88 -2.17
N ALA A 87 50.68 -8.82 -1.75
CA ALA A 87 49.67 -9.83 -2.06
C ALA A 87 49.30 -9.88 -3.55
N GLY A 88 49.64 -8.84 -4.33
CA GLY A 88 49.45 -8.80 -5.77
C GLY A 88 48.13 -8.20 -6.21
N ALA A 89 47.52 -7.32 -5.42
CA ALA A 89 46.33 -6.57 -5.84
C ALA A 89 46.60 -5.80 -7.15
N ARG A 90 45.67 -5.90 -8.11
CA ARG A 90 45.82 -5.23 -9.41
C ARG A 90 45.55 -3.74 -9.32
N THR A 91 44.51 -3.39 -8.57
CA THR A 91 44.08 -2.00 -8.34
C THR A 91 43.63 -1.88 -6.89
N VAL A 92 43.87 -0.73 -6.27
CA VAL A 92 43.41 -0.40 -4.92
C VAL A 92 42.47 0.80 -4.99
N ALA A 93 41.35 0.76 -4.29
CA ALA A 93 40.45 1.89 -4.12
C ALA A 93 40.34 2.21 -2.63
N SER A 94 40.94 3.32 -2.20
CA SER A 94 40.93 3.72 -0.79
C SER A 94 39.77 4.67 -0.49
N ASP A 95 38.76 4.14 0.19
CA ASP A 95 37.60 4.87 0.69
C ASP A 95 37.92 5.51 2.05
N VAL A 96 39.01 6.29 2.06
CA VAL A 96 39.48 7.06 3.20
C VAL A 96 39.83 8.46 2.71
N LEU A 97 39.32 9.47 3.40
CA LEU A 97 39.58 10.86 3.06
C LEU A 97 40.94 11.31 3.62
N PHE A 98 41.83 11.73 2.73
CA PHE A 98 43.18 12.18 3.05
C PHE A 98 43.31 13.70 2.88
N THR A 99 42.47 14.45 3.60
CA THR A 99 42.28 15.90 3.42
C THR A 99 43.16 16.76 4.33
N ASP A 100 43.58 16.20 5.46
CA ASP A 100 44.31 16.92 6.50
C ASP A 100 45.72 16.34 6.69
N VAL A 101 46.68 17.25 6.88
CA VAL A 101 48.10 16.95 7.16
C VAL A 101 48.23 16.31 8.54
N GLN A 102 49.08 15.28 8.67
CA GLN A 102 49.47 14.73 9.96
C GLN A 102 50.92 15.12 10.30
N SER A 103 51.87 14.24 10.02
CA SER A 103 53.30 14.48 10.20
C SER A 103 54.01 14.19 8.88
N ALA A 104 55.04 14.98 8.57
CA ALA A 104 55.74 14.86 7.29
C ALA A 104 56.29 13.44 7.03
N SER A 105 56.75 12.74 8.09
CA SER A 105 57.22 11.36 7.95
C SER A 105 56.08 10.38 7.65
N ALA A 106 54.94 10.54 8.31
CA ALA A 106 53.81 9.63 8.14
C ALA A 106 53.10 9.86 6.81
N ASP A 107 52.94 11.13 6.40
CA ASP A 107 52.40 11.49 5.10
C ASP A 107 53.33 10.97 3.97
N ALA A 108 54.64 11.16 4.08
CA ALA A 108 55.59 10.58 3.11
C ALA A 108 55.54 9.04 3.05
N ALA A 109 55.37 8.36 4.19
CA ALA A 109 55.22 6.91 4.22
C ALA A 109 53.96 6.47 3.45
N LEU A 110 52.81 7.07 3.74
CA LEU A 110 51.57 6.75 3.03
C LEU A 110 51.64 7.11 1.54
N ALA A 111 52.26 8.23 1.16
CA ALA A 111 52.46 8.59 -0.23
C ALA A 111 53.28 7.52 -0.97
N ALA A 112 54.32 6.97 -0.33
CA ALA A 112 55.07 5.85 -0.86
C ALA A 112 54.22 4.57 -0.97
N GLY A 113 53.38 4.28 0.03
CA GLY A 113 52.43 3.16 0.02
C GLY A 113 51.40 3.26 -1.12
N ILE A 114 50.82 4.44 -1.34
CA ILE A 114 49.89 4.72 -2.46
C ILE A 114 50.56 4.44 -3.81
N GLY A 115 51.85 4.72 -3.94
CA GLY A 115 52.63 4.48 -5.15
C GLY A 115 53.02 3.01 -5.40
N ARG A 116 52.77 2.08 -4.47
CA ARG A 116 53.12 0.65 -4.64
C ARG A 116 52.22 -0.10 -5.60
N SER A 117 50.95 0.28 -5.64
CA SER A 117 49.92 -0.29 -6.52
C SER A 117 49.10 0.84 -7.16
N PRO A 118 48.52 0.62 -8.35
CA PRO A 118 47.59 1.60 -8.93
C PRO A 118 46.43 1.88 -7.98
N THR A 119 46.46 3.05 -7.34
CA THR A 119 45.51 3.41 -6.27
C THR A 119 44.58 4.55 -6.70
N VAL A 120 43.28 4.34 -6.52
CA VAL A 120 42.23 5.36 -6.63
C VAL A 120 41.97 5.96 -5.25
N LEU A 121 42.03 7.29 -5.15
CA LEU A 121 41.74 8.00 -3.91
C LEU A 121 40.32 8.58 -3.91
N ALA A 122 39.68 8.55 -2.75
CA ALA A 122 38.39 9.17 -2.50
C ALA A 122 38.51 10.71 -2.43
N VAL A 123 37.56 11.39 -3.06
CA VAL A 123 37.37 12.84 -2.95
C VAL A 123 35.99 13.11 -2.37
N ASN A 124 35.92 13.99 -1.37
CA ASN A 124 34.64 14.48 -0.91
C ASN A 124 34.33 15.81 -1.61
N MET A 125 33.23 15.84 -2.36
CA MET A 125 32.69 17.03 -2.99
C MET A 125 31.63 17.65 -2.08
N ASP A 126 31.47 18.97 -2.13
CA ASP A 126 30.43 19.64 -1.37
C ASP A 126 29.09 19.58 -2.12
N GLU A 127 28.12 18.84 -1.59
CA GLU A 127 26.76 18.77 -2.14
C GLU A 127 25.90 20.03 -1.87
N GLY A 128 26.51 21.16 -1.49
CA GLY A 128 25.80 22.43 -1.35
C GLY A 128 25.63 22.89 0.10
N ARG A 129 26.73 22.94 0.87
CA ARG A 129 26.74 23.68 2.15
C ARG A 129 26.45 25.18 1.98
N MET A 130 26.55 25.71 0.76
CA MET A 130 25.81 26.90 0.36
C MET A 130 24.38 26.52 0.02
N ASP A 131 23.43 26.97 0.83
CA ASP A 131 21.99 26.73 0.65
C ASP A 131 21.57 26.88 -0.82
N ALA A 132 21.41 25.74 -1.48
CA ALA A 132 21.21 25.64 -2.92
C ALA A 132 19.97 26.44 -3.37
N THR A 133 18.96 26.53 -2.50
CA THR A 133 17.72 27.26 -2.77
C THR A 133 17.92 28.78 -2.79
N ILE A 134 18.94 29.28 -2.08
CA ILE A 134 19.24 30.71 -1.94
C ILE A 134 20.21 31.19 -3.00
N TRP A 135 21.21 30.36 -3.32
CA TRP A 135 22.38 30.75 -4.12
C TRP A 135 22.39 30.21 -5.57
N LEU A 136 21.64 29.14 -5.89
CA LEU A 136 21.63 28.57 -7.25
C LEU A 136 20.58 29.19 -8.20
N SER A 137 19.73 30.12 -7.73
CA SER A 137 18.88 30.90 -8.64
C SER A 137 19.72 31.83 -9.52
N ALA A 138 19.14 32.35 -10.62
CA ALA A 138 19.83 33.32 -11.45
C ALA A 138 20.27 34.57 -10.65
N GLU A 139 19.38 35.11 -9.81
CA GLU A 139 19.73 36.25 -8.93
C GLU A 139 20.69 35.82 -7.81
N GLY A 140 20.57 34.59 -7.30
CA GLY A 140 21.46 34.03 -6.28
C GLY A 140 22.90 33.93 -6.78
N ARG A 141 23.10 33.45 -8.01
CA ARG A 141 24.43 33.39 -8.66
C ARG A 141 25.02 34.78 -8.88
N GLN A 142 24.20 35.74 -9.28
CA GLN A 142 24.63 37.13 -9.44
C GLN A 142 25.06 37.74 -8.09
N ALA A 143 24.25 37.54 -7.04
CA ALA A 143 24.58 37.99 -5.68
C ALA A 143 25.85 37.31 -5.14
N LEU A 144 26.04 36.01 -5.41
CA LEU A 144 27.26 35.30 -5.04
C LEU A 144 28.48 35.86 -5.76
N SER A 145 28.37 36.20 -7.05
CA SER A 145 29.45 36.81 -7.82
C SER A 145 29.82 38.20 -7.28
N ALA A 146 28.82 39.03 -6.94
CA ALA A 146 29.05 40.33 -6.31
C ALA A 146 29.71 40.19 -4.92
N LEU A 147 29.28 39.19 -4.13
CA LEU A 147 29.86 38.87 -2.84
C LEU A 147 31.32 38.42 -2.96
N VAL A 148 31.63 37.51 -3.89
CA VAL A 148 33.01 37.07 -4.15
C VAL A 148 33.90 38.25 -4.54
N THR A 149 33.39 39.16 -5.38
CA THR A 149 34.11 40.38 -5.79
C THR A 149 34.38 41.29 -4.59
N ALA A 150 33.37 41.55 -3.75
CA ALA A 150 33.50 42.39 -2.56
C ALA A 150 34.47 41.81 -1.52
N ILE A 151 34.54 40.48 -1.38
CA ILE A 151 35.52 39.81 -0.52
C ILE A 151 36.92 39.88 -1.13
N ALA A 152 37.06 39.67 -2.45
CA ALA A 152 38.34 39.72 -3.14
C ALA A 152 38.98 41.12 -3.11
N GLU A 153 38.16 42.19 -3.00
CA GLU A 153 38.66 43.55 -2.84
C GLU A 153 39.37 43.78 -1.50
N ASP A 154 38.93 43.11 -0.44
CA ASP A 154 39.45 43.20 0.91
C ASP A 154 38.88 42.06 1.78
N ILE A 155 39.65 40.97 1.90
CA ILE A 155 39.22 39.79 2.65
C ILE A 155 39.23 39.99 4.17
N THR A 156 39.94 41.01 4.68
CA THR A 156 40.06 41.29 6.12
C THR A 156 38.92 42.18 6.64
N ALA A 157 38.19 42.85 5.75
CA ALA A 157 37.02 43.66 6.10
C ALA A 157 36.00 42.91 6.98
N GLU A 158 35.32 43.67 7.85
CA GLU A 158 34.23 43.15 8.68
C GLU A 158 33.10 42.58 7.80
N PRO A 159 32.47 41.45 8.18
CA PRO A 159 31.41 40.85 7.39
C PRO A 159 30.25 41.80 7.05
N ARG A 160 29.89 42.74 7.93
CA ARG A 160 28.83 43.72 7.64
C ARG A 160 29.20 44.66 6.48
N VAL A 161 30.44 45.13 6.46
CA VAL A 161 30.98 45.99 5.39
C VAL A 161 31.01 45.23 4.07
N ILE A 162 31.47 43.98 4.07
CA ILE A 162 31.47 43.12 2.89
C ILE A 162 30.04 42.92 2.36
N ALA A 163 29.07 42.66 3.25
CA ALA A 163 27.68 42.47 2.86
C ALA A 163 27.06 43.72 2.23
N ASP A 164 27.41 44.91 2.73
CA ASP A 164 26.96 46.19 2.18
C ASP A 164 27.57 46.47 0.80
N ARG A 165 28.89 46.26 0.63
CA ARG A 165 29.58 46.38 -0.66
C ARG A 165 29.01 45.43 -1.72
N ALA A 166 28.70 44.21 -1.30
CA ALA A 166 28.09 43.19 -2.16
C ALA A 166 26.58 43.44 -2.45
N GLY A 167 25.97 44.44 -1.82
CA GLY A 167 24.53 44.73 -1.98
C GLY A 167 23.62 43.63 -1.43
N LEU A 168 24.08 42.83 -0.46
CA LEU A 168 23.29 41.73 0.11
C LEU A 168 22.16 42.25 1.00
N GLN A 169 20.94 41.74 0.76
CA GLN A 169 19.71 42.09 1.46
C GLN A 169 18.99 40.83 1.96
N GLY A 170 18.17 40.97 3.01
CA GLY A 170 17.30 39.91 3.56
C GLY A 170 18.03 38.60 3.89
N VAL A 171 17.42 37.47 3.56
CA VAL A 171 17.90 36.12 3.92
C VAL A 171 19.35 35.86 3.46
N ARG A 172 19.77 36.40 2.30
CA ARG A 172 21.16 36.23 1.81
C ARG A 172 22.18 36.95 2.69
N ARG A 173 21.83 38.14 3.19
CA ARG A 173 22.67 38.90 4.12
C ARG A 173 22.82 38.15 5.44
N ASP A 174 21.71 37.70 6.01
CA ASP A 174 21.71 37.00 7.30
C ASP A 174 22.53 35.71 7.22
N ARG A 175 22.33 34.91 6.16
CA ARG A 175 23.10 33.67 5.92
C ARG A 175 24.59 33.91 5.73
N PHE A 176 24.97 34.99 5.04
CA PHE A 176 26.37 35.35 4.90
C PHE A 176 26.98 35.77 6.24
N LEU A 177 26.30 36.60 7.03
CA LEU A 177 26.79 37.06 8.34
C LEU A 177 26.96 35.91 9.33
N GLU A 178 26.02 34.95 9.34
CA GLU A 178 26.09 33.73 10.17
C GLU A 178 27.31 32.84 9.85
N ARG A 179 27.75 32.83 8.58
CA ARG A 179 28.78 31.88 8.08
C ARG A 179 29.87 32.56 7.27
N SER A 180 30.23 33.78 7.65
CA SER A 180 31.11 34.65 6.85
C SER A 180 32.45 34.00 6.50
N THR A 181 33.04 33.22 7.41
CA THR A 181 34.28 32.47 7.17
C THR A 181 34.20 31.50 5.99
N ASN A 182 33.08 30.77 5.82
CA ASN A 182 32.93 29.82 4.72
C ASN A 182 32.84 30.55 3.37
N PHE A 183 32.16 31.70 3.33
CA PHE A 183 32.10 32.53 2.13
C PHE A 183 33.45 33.19 1.82
N LYS A 184 34.23 33.57 2.83
CA LYS A 184 35.61 34.05 2.64
C LYS A 184 36.51 32.97 2.05
N LYS A 185 36.45 31.73 2.54
CA LYS A 185 37.14 30.57 1.93
C LYS A 185 36.73 30.36 0.48
N LEU A 186 35.43 30.46 0.21
CA LEU A 186 34.89 30.34 -1.15
C LEU A 186 35.37 31.43 -2.10
N ALA A 187 35.37 32.67 -1.64
CA ALA A 187 35.85 33.78 -2.44
C ALA A 187 37.36 33.67 -2.71
N ALA A 188 38.16 33.32 -1.70
CA ALA A 188 39.59 33.06 -1.86
C ALA A 188 39.87 31.92 -2.85
N TRP A 189 39.07 30.86 -2.85
CA TRP A 189 39.19 29.80 -3.85
C TRP A 189 38.82 30.27 -5.26
N LYS A 190 37.64 30.89 -5.41
CA LYS A 190 37.14 31.34 -6.72
C LYS A 190 38.03 32.41 -7.35
N GLU A 191 38.59 33.30 -6.55
CA GLU A 191 39.47 34.35 -7.02
C GLU A 191 40.84 33.80 -7.47
N LEU A 192 41.36 32.76 -6.81
CA LEU A 192 42.58 32.07 -7.23
C LEU A 192 42.38 31.41 -8.59
N LEU A 193 41.26 30.69 -8.73
CA LEU A 193 40.87 30.09 -10.01
C LEU A 193 40.70 31.15 -11.11
N ARG A 194 40.11 32.31 -10.79
CA ARG A 194 39.94 33.43 -11.73
C ARG A 194 41.29 33.96 -12.22
N LEU A 195 42.22 34.25 -11.31
CA LEU A 195 43.56 34.75 -11.63
C LEU A 195 44.34 33.75 -12.48
N ARG A 196 44.26 32.46 -12.14
CA ARG A 196 44.89 31.40 -12.93
C ARG A 196 44.30 31.30 -14.33
N ASN A 197 42.98 31.32 -14.46
CA ASN A 197 42.29 31.26 -15.75
C ASN A 197 42.56 32.50 -16.62
N ALA A 198 42.86 33.65 -16.00
CA ALA A 198 43.29 34.87 -16.70
C ALA A 198 44.76 34.86 -17.14
N GLY A 199 45.52 33.79 -16.87
CA GLY A 199 46.94 33.67 -17.21
C GLY A 199 47.89 34.42 -16.27
N THR A 200 47.40 34.89 -15.12
CA THR A 200 48.18 35.58 -14.10
C THR A 200 48.10 34.85 -12.74
N PRO A 201 48.40 33.53 -12.66
CA PRO A 201 48.40 32.84 -11.38
C PRO A 201 49.45 33.45 -10.45
N PRO A 202 49.13 33.68 -9.17
CA PRO A 202 50.13 34.09 -8.19
C PRO A 202 51.18 32.98 -8.04
N ALA A 203 52.45 33.37 -7.87
CA ALA A 203 53.55 32.41 -7.80
C ALA A 203 53.49 31.52 -6.55
N ASP A 204 52.97 32.03 -5.44
CA ASP A 204 52.78 31.30 -4.19
C ASP A 204 51.66 31.92 -3.34
N ALA A 205 51.36 31.26 -2.22
CA ALA A 205 50.33 31.70 -1.28
C ALA A 205 50.64 33.03 -0.58
N GLN A 206 51.90 33.48 -0.51
CA GLN A 206 52.25 34.80 0.05
C GLN A 206 51.93 35.91 -0.96
N VAL A 207 52.29 35.71 -2.24
CA VAL A 207 51.94 36.63 -3.33
C VAL A 207 50.43 36.76 -3.43
N TYR A 208 49.70 35.65 -3.33
CA TYR A 208 48.25 35.71 -3.38
C TYR A 208 47.61 36.41 -2.19
N ARG A 209 48.18 36.23 -0.98
CA ARG A 209 47.76 36.99 0.20
C ARG A 209 47.87 38.49 -0.03
N LEU A 210 49.00 38.97 -0.56
CA LEU A 210 49.21 40.39 -0.86
C LEU A 210 48.21 40.94 -1.89
N LEU A 211 47.82 40.11 -2.87
CA LEU A 211 46.80 40.47 -3.87
C LEU A 211 45.40 40.61 -3.25
N LEU A 212 45.01 39.71 -2.35
CA LEU A 212 43.68 39.72 -1.72
C LEU A 212 43.52 40.76 -0.59
N THR A 213 44.61 41.19 0.05
CA THR A 213 44.56 42.15 1.17
C THR A 213 44.86 43.60 0.76
N LYS A 214 45.25 43.85 -0.50
CA LYS A 214 45.67 45.17 -0.99
C LYS A 214 46.68 45.85 -0.05
N GLN A 215 47.90 45.30 0.00
CA GLN A 215 49.13 45.88 0.60
C GLN A 215 49.40 45.63 2.09
N ASP A 216 48.53 44.95 2.84
CA ASP A 216 48.84 44.62 4.23
C ASP A 216 49.59 43.28 4.34
N ALA A 217 50.88 43.34 4.67
CA ALA A 217 51.76 42.19 4.85
C ALA A 217 51.63 41.55 6.25
N THR A 218 50.93 42.23 7.19
CA THR A 218 50.79 41.81 8.58
C THR A 218 49.52 40.98 8.80
N LEU A 219 49.39 39.88 8.05
CA LEU A 219 48.36 38.87 8.32
C LEU A 219 48.69 38.07 9.59
N GLU A 220 48.61 38.72 10.76
CA GLU A 220 48.70 38.07 12.07
C GLU A 220 47.36 37.42 12.50
N ASN A 221 46.23 37.74 11.84
CA ASN A 221 44.98 37.01 12.04
C ASN A 221 45.11 35.59 11.47
N PHE A 222 45.29 34.64 12.38
CA PHE A 222 45.51 33.22 12.08
C PHE A 222 44.42 32.61 11.16
N ALA A 223 43.18 33.12 11.18
CA ALA A 223 42.03 32.57 10.46
C ALA A 223 42.04 32.83 8.94
N GLU A 224 42.38 34.05 8.50
CA GLU A 224 42.42 34.40 7.07
C GLU A 224 43.62 33.76 6.37
N ARG A 225 44.77 33.68 7.06
CA ARG A 225 45.96 32.98 6.55
C ARG A 225 45.66 31.52 6.22
N ILE A 226 44.93 30.83 7.10
CA ILE A 226 44.52 29.44 6.88
C ILE A 226 43.64 29.34 5.64
N SER A 227 42.66 30.24 5.49
CA SER A 227 41.72 30.22 4.37
C SER A 227 42.40 30.40 3.01
N VAL A 228 43.45 31.22 2.94
CA VAL A 228 44.20 31.45 1.70
C VAL A 228 45.16 30.30 1.37
N ASN A 229 45.85 29.75 2.37
CA ASN A 229 46.70 28.57 2.15
C ASN A 229 45.86 27.35 1.74
N GLU A 230 44.73 27.11 2.41
CA GLU A 230 43.78 26.06 2.00
C GLU A 230 43.32 26.22 0.54
N ALA A 231 43.15 27.46 0.05
CA ALA A 231 42.80 27.71 -1.34
C ALA A 231 43.96 27.33 -2.28
N PHE A 232 45.21 27.64 -1.93
CA PHE A 232 46.37 27.21 -2.71
C PHE A 232 46.56 25.70 -2.73
N ASP A 233 46.52 25.07 -1.56
CA ASP A 233 46.74 23.63 -1.41
C ASP A 233 45.67 22.84 -2.19
N ARG A 234 44.41 23.30 -2.16
CA ARG A 234 43.34 22.74 -3.00
C ARG A 234 43.60 22.92 -4.49
N ASP A 235 44.18 24.04 -4.91
CA ASP A 235 44.44 24.37 -6.33
C ASP A 235 45.45 23.40 -6.90
N GLU A 236 46.53 23.23 -6.14
CA GLU A 236 47.61 22.31 -6.44
C GLU A 236 47.10 20.87 -6.50
N SER A 237 46.37 20.42 -5.47
CA SER A 237 45.76 19.08 -5.47
C SER A 237 44.87 18.87 -6.69
N PHE A 238 43.91 19.76 -6.96
CA PHE A 238 43.03 19.59 -8.11
C PHE A 238 43.74 19.67 -9.46
N ALA A 239 44.78 20.52 -9.59
CA ALA A 239 45.60 20.60 -10.78
C ALA A 239 46.30 19.27 -11.07
N LEU A 240 46.82 18.60 -10.03
CA LEU A 240 47.39 17.26 -10.15
C LEU A 240 46.32 16.23 -10.57
N LEU A 241 45.13 16.31 -10.00
CA LEU A 241 44.03 15.37 -10.27
C LEU A 241 43.36 15.55 -11.64
N ALA A 242 43.54 16.71 -12.29
CA ALA A 242 42.93 17.02 -13.58
C ALA A 242 43.20 15.96 -14.67
N ARG A 243 44.35 15.26 -14.59
CA ARG A 243 44.73 14.16 -15.50
C ARG A 243 43.78 12.96 -15.48
N PHE A 244 42.97 12.84 -14.42
CA PHE A 244 41.99 11.77 -14.25
C PHE A 244 40.55 12.20 -14.59
N MET A 245 40.36 13.45 -15.02
CA MET A 245 39.06 14.02 -15.31
C MET A 245 38.81 14.11 -16.82
N SER A 246 37.54 14.16 -17.23
CA SER A 246 37.18 14.47 -18.63
C SER A 246 37.06 15.98 -18.87
N ALA A 247 37.07 16.42 -20.13
CA ALA A 247 37.27 17.84 -20.50
C ALA A 247 36.14 18.82 -20.08
N SER A 248 35.01 18.35 -19.57
CA SER A 248 33.89 19.23 -19.22
C SER A 248 34.13 19.96 -17.90
N LYS A 249 33.94 21.29 -17.88
CA LYS A 249 34.16 22.12 -16.70
C LYS A 249 32.87 22.52 -16.00
N GLY A 250 32.92 22.62 -14.68
CA GLY A 250 31.88 23.15 -13.80
C GLY A 250 32.43 24.24 -12.87
N GLU A 251 31.59 24.76 -11.97
CA GLU A 251 31.98 25.84 -11.06
C GLU A 251 32.81 25.36 -9.84
N GLY A 252 32.64 24.10 -9.42
CA GLY A 252 33.24 23.56 -8.18
C GLY A 252 32.78 24.28 -6.90
N SER A 253 33.27 23.80 -5.76
CA SER A 253 33.09 24.43 -4.45
C SER A 253 34.45 24.57 -3.75
N ALA A 254 34.57 25.57 -2.87
CA ALA A 254 35.73 25.67 -1.98
C ALA A 254 35.65 24.72 -0.78
N MET A 255 34.50 24.08 -0.59
CA MET A 255 34.32 23.04 0.41
C MET A 255 34.60 21.64 -0.19
N ASP A 256 34.90 21.56 -1.49
CA ASP A 256 35.43 20.34 -2.08
C ASP A 256 36.78 20.03 -1.41
N ALA A 257 36.97 18.76 -1.08
CA ALA A 257 38.08 18.29 -0.26
C ALA A 257 38.84 17.20 -1.02
N PRO A 258 39.74 17.59 -1.95
CA PRO A 258 40.65 16.65 -2.60
C PRO A 258 41.68 16.12 -1.59
N PRO A 259 42.31 14.96 -1.87
CA PRO A 259 43.49 14.51 -1.15
C PRO A 259 44.60 15.57 -1.15
N LEU A 260 45.49 15.51 -0.16
CA LEU A 260 46.71 16.35 -0.14
C LEU A 260 47.50 16.19 -1.46
N ALA A 261 48.24 17.24 -1.84
CA ALA A 261 48.97 17.29 -3.10
C ALA A 261 49.97 16.12 -3.23
N GLU A 262 50.69 15.78 -2.16
CA GLU A 262 51.64 14.66 -2.12
C GLU A 262 50.97 13.30 -2.44
N PHE A 263 49.74 13.07 -1.97
CA PHE A 263 48.98 11.87 -2.28
C PHE A 263 48.41 11.92 -3.71
N SER A 264 47.95 13.10 -4.13
CA SER A 264 47.42 13.34 -5.48
C SER A 264 48.49 13.14 -6.56
N GLU A 265 49.76 13.42 -6.27
CA GLU A 265 50.89 13.14 -7.15
C GLU A 265 51.09 11.63 -7.36
N ARG A 266 50.95 10.83 -6.30
CA ARG A 266 51.18 9.37 -6.31
C ARG A 266 49.98 8.54 -6.76
N ALA A 267 48.78 9.11 -6.71
CA ALA A 267 47.55 8.43 -7.14
C ALA A 267 47.60 8.00 -8.62
N ALA A 268 46.97 6.87 -8.92
CA ALA A 268 46.74 6.37 -10.29
C ALA A 268 45.31 6.65 -10.78
N GLY A 269 44.43 7.09 -9.89
CA GLY A 269 43.08 7.53 -10.20
C GLY A 269 42.47 8.27 -9.02
N VAL A 270 41.31 8.85 -9.25
CA VAL A 270 40.56 9.57 -8.21
C VAL A 270 39.08 9.55 -8.53
N GLY A 271 38.23 9.56 -7.51
CA GLY A 271 36.80 9.72 -7.74
C GLY A 271 36.04 10.22 -6.51
N PHE A 272 34.87 10.78 -6.75
CA PHE A 272 34.06 11.33 -5.66
C PHE A 272 33.21 10.27 -4.97
N VAL A 273 33.09 10.35 -3.65
CA VAL A 273 32.33 9.40 -2.82
C VAL A 273 30.88 9.82 -2.57
N ASN A 274 30.55 11.09 -2.81
CA ASN A 274 29.23 11.63 -2.56
C ASN A 274 28.14 10.84 -3.30
N CYS A 275 27.09 10.53 -2.55
CA CYS A 275 25.90 9.91 -3.06
C CYS A 275 24.68 10.68 -2.53
N ALA A 276 23.66 10.80 -3.38
CA ALA A 276 22.40 11.46 -3.03
C ALA A 276 21.27 10.44 -3.11
N PRO A 277 20.43 10.32 -2.07
CA PRO A 277 19.34 9.36 -2.07
C PRO A 277 18.27 9.73 -3.10
N ASP A 278 17.45 8.74 -3.44
CA ASP A 278 16.18 8.94 -4.11
C ASP A 278 15.18 9.66 -3.19
N ARG A 279 14.01 10.06 -3.70
CA ARG A 279 13.04 10.86 -2.93
C ARG A 279 12.51 10.15 -1.69
N ASP A 280 12.58 8.83 -1.65
CA ASP A 280 12.19 7.98 -0.51
C ASP A 280 13.35 7.70 0.47
N GLY A 281 14.53 8.29 0.25
CA GLY A 281 15.69 8.14 1.12
C GLY A 281 16.57 6.91 0.81
N GLN A 282 16.21 6.10 -0.18
CA GLN A 282 16.97 4.92 -0.61
C GLN A 282 18.00 5.26 -1.68
N TYR A 283 19.16 4.61 -1.64
CA TYR A 283 20.25 4.81 -2.60
C TYR A 283 20.20 3.75 -3.69
N ARG A 284 19.52 4.04 -4.81
CA ARG A 284 19.47 3.14 -5.99
C ARG A 284 20.25 3.66 -7.19
N ARG A 285 20.51 4.96 -7.22
CA ARG A 285 21.09 5.67 -8.36
C ARG A 285 22.27 6.52 -7.94
N VAL A 286 23.25 6.66 -8.83
CA VAL A 286 24.43 7.49 -8.59
C VAL A 286 24.75 8.34 -9.80
N ARG A 287 25.22 9.58 -9.57
CA ARG A 287 25.74 10.40 -10.67
C ARG A 287 27.07 9.80 -11.15
N PRO A 288 27.31 9.68 -12.46
CA PRO A 288 28.56 9.12 -12.96
C PRO A 288 29.73 10.10 -12.86
N PHE A 289 29.46 11.39 -13.03
CA PHE A 289 30.46 12.44 -13.06
C PHE A 289 30.04 13.66 -12.24
N TRP A 290 31.02 14.30 -11.61
CA TRP A 290 30.89 15.56 -10.92
C TRP A 290 31.69 16.64 -11.63
N ARG A 291 31.05 17.74 -12.02
CA ARG A 291 31.70 18.80 -12.81
C ARG A 291 32.50 19.73 -11.89
N THR A 292 33.80 19.84 -12.14
CA THR A 292 34.73 20.74 -11.42
C THR A 292 35.35 21.76 -12.37
N PRO A 293 36.04 22.82 -11.88
CA PRO A 293 36.75 23.76 -12.74
C PRO A 293 37.86 23.12 -13.60
N TYR A 294 38.30 21.92 -13.22
CA TYR A 294 39.40 21.19 -13.82
C TYR A 294 38.94 20.15 -14.83
N GLY A 295 37.69 19.70 -14.72
CA GLY A 295 37.13 18.62 -15.53
C GLY A 295 35.99 17.92 -14.81
N SER A 296 35.44 16.88 -15.44
CA SER A 296 34.45 15.99 -14.81
C SER A 296 35.15 14.87 -14.08
N LEU A 297 35.01 14.88 -12.76
CA LEU A 297 35.54 13.88 -11.86
C LEU A 297 34.60 12.67 -11.86
N PRO A 298 35.06 11.44 -12.16
CA PRO A 298 34.22 10.25 -12.09
C PRO A 298 33.82 9.91 -10.65
N GLN A 299 32.72 9.18 -10.50
CA GLN A 299 32.33 8.59 -9.23
C GLN A 299 33.36 7.55 -8.78
N PHE A 300 33.59 7.42 -7.47
CA PHE A 300 34.69 6.63 -6.91
C PHE A 300 34.71 5.16 -7.37
N GLY A 301 33.58 4.45 -7.34
CA GLY A 301 33.45 3.10 -7.85
C GLY A 301 33.64 3.00 -9.37
N LEU A 302 33.07 3.95 -10.12
CA LEU A 302 33.29 4.05 -11.57
C LEU A 302 34.78 4.25 -11.90
N ALA A 303 35.47 5.13 -11.18
CA ALA A 303 36.91 5.38 -11.35
C ALA A 303 37.74 4.13 -11.09
N ALA A 304 37.43 3.40 -10.00
CA ALA A 304 38.08 2.15 -9.64
C ALA A 304 37.87 1.05 -10.71
N GLY A 305 36.64 0.87 -11.19
CA GLY A 305 36.32 -0.09 -12.25
C GLY A 305 36.99 0.26 -13.58
N LEU A 306 37.03 1.55 -13.95
CA LEU A 306 37.72 2.03 -15.16
C LEU A 306 39.23 1.78 -15.08
N LEU A 307 39.86 2.07 -13.94
CA LEU A 307 41.29 1.82 -13.74
C LEU A 307 41.62 0.32 -13.82
N GLN A 308 40.79 -0.53 -13.19
CA GLN A 308 40.91 -2.00 -13.27
C GLN A 308 40.83 -2.51 -14.73
N LEU A 309 40.01 -1.87 -15.56
CA LEU A 309 39.89 -2.20 -16.99
C LEU A 309 40.95 -1.53 -17.88
N GLY A 310 41.76 -0.62 -17.33
CA GLY A 310 42.74 0.17 -18.11
C GLY A 310 42.08 1.22 -19.02
N ILE A 311 40.88 1.69 -18.68
CA ILE A 311 40.12 2.67 -19.45
C ILE A 311 40.27 4.05 -18.80
N ALA A 312 40.70 5.05 -19.56
CA ALA A 312 40.79 6.42 -19.06
C ALA A 312 39.39 7.06 -18.91
N PRO A 313 39.07 7.74 -17.80
CA PRO A 313 37.76 8.41 -17.63
C PRO A 313 37.41 9.39 -18.77
N ALA A 314 38.41 10.09 -19.31
CA ALA A 314 38.23 11.01 -20.44
C ALA A 314 37.78 10.33 -21.75
N SER A 315 37.92 9.01 -21.86
CA SER A 315 37.49 8.24 -23.03
C SER A 315 36.02 7.82 -23.00
N ILE A 316 35.36 7.97 -21.85
CA ILE A 316 33.92 7.70 -21.69
C ILE A 316 33.14 8.85 -22.30
N ARG A 317 32.20 8.52 -23.22
CA ARG A 317 31.26 9.50 -23.76
C ARG A 317 29.96 9.44 -22.97
N GLU A 318 29.53 10.58 -22.44
CA GLU A 318 28.23 10.73 -21.78
C GLU A 318 27.18 11.11 -22.83
N GLU A 319 26.29 10.17 -23.17
CA GLU A 319 25.08 10.41 -23.94
C GLU A 319 23.88 10.66 -22.98
N PRO A 320 22.76 11.24 -23.44
CA PRO A 320 21.63 11.55 -22.57
C PRO A 320 21.04 10.34 -21.81
N ASP A 321 21.14 9.14 -22.38
CA ASP A 321 20.54 7.90 -21.91
C ASP A 321 21.56 6.80 -21.60
N ALA A 322 22.86 7.02 -21.82
CA ALA A 322 23.90 6.03 -21.56
C ALA A 322 25.31 6.62 -21.43
N LEU A 323 26.18 5.94 -20.70
CA LEU A 323 27.62 6.08 -20.85
C LEU A 323 28.13 5.08 -21.89
N VAL A 324 28.92 5.57 -22.84
CA VAL A 324 29.50 4.77 -23.92
C VAL A 324 30.98 4.61 -23.69
N PHE A 325 31.40 3.35 -23.56
CA PHE A 325 32.78 2.95 -23.35
C PHE A 325 33.53 2.88 -24.70
N PRO A 326 34.87 2.98 -24.70
CA PRO A 326 35.67 2.92 -25.93
C PRO A 326 35.54 1.59 -26.69
N ASP A 327 35.28 0.51 -25.96
CA ASP A 327 35.08 -0.85 -26.48
C ASP A 327 33.65 -1.09 -27.03
N GLY A 328 32.79 -0.07 -27.00
CA GLY A 328 31.41 -0.13 -27.49
C GLY A 328 30.37 -0.55 -26.45
N ARG A 329 30.78 -0.94 -25.23
CA ARG A 329 29.83 -1.21 -24.14
C ARG A 329 29.04 0.04 -23.79
N ARG A 330 27.77 -0.15 -23.39
CA ARG A 330 26.85 0.92 -22.99
C ARG A 330 26.32 0.65 -21.59
N LEU A 331 26.38 1.66 -20.72
CA LEU A 331 25.82 1.62 -19.37
C LEU A 331 24.65 2.62 -19.31
N PRO A 332 23.40 2.17 -19.19
CA PRO A 332 22.23 3.04 -19.24
C PRO A 332 22.20 4.07 -18.12
N LEU A 333 21.67 5.26 -18.43
CA LEU A 333 21.45 6.37 -17.51
C LEU A 333 19.94 6.63 -17.38
N ASP A 334 19.48 6.75 -16.13
CA ASP A 334 18.16 7.26 -15.77
C ASP A 334 18.31 8.70 -15.26
N ASN A 335 17.82 9.66 -16.04
CA ASN A 335 17.91 11.10 -15.73
C ASN A 335 19.36 11.55 -15.39
N GLY A 336 20.33 11.09 -16.18
CA GLY A 336 21.76 11.39 -15.99
C GLY A 336 22.42 10.68 -14.81
N ARG A 337 21.76 9.66 -14.22
CA ARG A 337 22.30 8.84 -13.13
C ARG A 337 22.37 7.39 -13.54
N ILE A 338 23.40 6.68 -13.10
CA ILE A 338 23.49 5.24 -13.27
C ILE A 338 22.57 4.58 -12.25
N TYR A 339 21.75 3.62 -12.70
CA TYR A 339 21.01 2.74 -11.80
C TYR A 339 21.93 1.61 -11.33
N VAL A 340 22.16 1.51 -10.02
CA VAL A 340 23.11 0.56 -9.45
C VAL A 340 22.59 -0.87 -9.63
N TYR A 341 23.40 -1.73 -10.23
CA TYR A 341 23.14 -3.16 -10.30
C TYR A 341 23.50 -3.80 -8.96
N TRP A 342 22.53 -3.89 -8.06
CA TRP A 342 22.74 -4.52 -6.75
C TRP A 342 22.95 -6.03 -6.89
N PRO A 343 24.05 -6.60 -6.36
CA PRO A 343 24.17 -8.04 -6.19
C PRO A 343 23.24 -8.51 -5.06
N THR A 344 22.82 -9.78 -5.09
CA THR A 344 21.96 -10.36 -4.04
C THR A 344 22.74 -10.62 -2.77
N GLU A 345 24.06 -10.81 -2.90
CA GLU A 345 25.01 -10.98 -1.81
C GLU A 345 26.18 -10.04 -2.07
N MET A 346 26.43 -9.07 -1.18
CA MET A 346 27.56 -8.14 -1.33
C MET A 346 28.87 -8.85 -0.99
N PHE A 347 29.09 -8.98 0.30
CA PHE A 347 30.08 -9.81 0.96
C PHE A 347 29.26 -10.60 2.00
N GLU A 348 29.56 -11.88 2.27
CA GLU A 348 28.73 -12.73 3.14
C GLU A 348 28.25 -11.95 4.38
N ALA A 349 26.94 -12.03 4.65
CA ALA A 349 26.29 -11.26 5.69
C ALA A 349 27.08 -11.35 7.01
N ILE A 350 27.46 -10.19 7.56
CA ILE A 350 27.91 -10.03 8.94
C ILE A 350 26.67 -10.18 9.85
N GLY A 351 26.04 -11.35 9.79
CA GLY A 351 24.85 -11.74 10.53
C GLY A 351 25.10 -12.94 11.45
N GLY A 352 26.34 -13.41 11.54
CA GLY A 352 26.80 -14.42 12.50
C GLY A 352 27.90 -13.83 13.38
N SER A 353 27.90 -14.18 14.67
CA SER A 353 28.92 -13.72 15.62
C SER A 353 30.34 -14.03 15.09
N VAL A 354 31.21 -13.03 15.13
CA VAL A 354 32.63 -13.04 14.70
C VAL A 354 33.52 -13.92 15.62
N THR A 355 32.94 -14.92 16.30
CA THR A 355 33.62 -15.75 17.30
C THR A 355 33.93 -17.19 16.85
N SER A 356 33.58 -17.61 15.64
CA SER A 356 34.05 -18.90 15.12
C SER A 356 35.30 -18.70 14.27
N THR A 357 36.43 -19.21 14.77
CA THR A 357 37.70 -19.45 14.09
C THR A 357 37.61 -20.34 12.84
N GLU A 358 36.40 -20.73 12.43
CA GLU A 358 36.11 -21.36 11.14
C GLU A 358 35.71 -20.27 10.14
N ALA A 359 36.70 -19.48 9.70
CA ALA A 359 36.56 -18.65 8.52
C ALA A 359 36.27 -19.58 7.34
N ARG A 360 35.05 -19.55 6.80
CA ARG A 360 34.75 -20.15 5.50
C ARG A 360 35.62 -19.43 4.46
N THR A 361 36.41 -20.23 3.76
CA THR A 361 37.54 -19.89 2.89
C THR A 361 37.19 -19.21 1.55
N GLU A 362 36.06 -18.51 1.45
CA GLU A 362 35.56 -18.04 0.14
C GLU A 362 35.23 -16.53 0.07
N THR A 363 35.28 -15.80 1.19
CA THR A 363 34.86 -14.40 1.20
C THR A 363 36.00 -13.49 0.75
N GLY A 364 35.79 -12.71 -0.31
CA GLY A 364 36.73 -11.67 -0.76
C GLY A 364 36.95 -10.52 0.23
N VAL A 365 36.85 -10.75 1.55
CA VAL A 365 37.02 -9.77 2.63
C VAL A 365 38.20 -10.17 3.52
N ILE A 366 39.09 -9.22 3.78
CA ILE A 366 40.18 -9.35 4.75
C ILE A 366 40.10 -8.20 5.75
N ALA A 367 40.20 -8.46 7.05
CA ALA A 367 40.32 -7.39 8.03
C ALA A 367 41.67 -6.67 7.87
N ILE A 368 41.67 -5.33 7.82
CA ILE A 368 42.88 -4.53 7.67
C ILE A 368 43.91 -4.80 8.79
N GLY A 369 43.42 -5.13 9.99
CA GLY A 369 44.25 -5.52 11.13
C GLY A 369 45.12 -6.75 10.84
N ALA A 370 44.61 -7.73 10.08
CA ALA A 370 45.39 -8.91 9.72
C ALA A 370 46.59 -8.58 8.81
N LEU A 371 46.44 -7.60 7.92
CA LEU A 371 47.53 -7.13 7.07
C LEU A 371 48.54 -6.31 7.86
N ILE A 372 48.08 -5.47 8.79
CA ILE A 372 48.97 -4.71 9.68
C ILE A 372 49.75 -5.65 10.59
N ASP A 373 49.11 -6.69 11.13
CA ASP A 373 49.76 -7.74 11.91
C ASP A 373 50.80 -8.49 11.09
N LEU A 374 50.49 -8.83 9.84
CA LEU A 374 51.45 -9.45 8.92
C LEU A 374 52.68 -8.56 8.70
N ALA A 375 52.47 -7.27 8.44
CA ALA A 375 53.56 -6.30 8.26
C ALA A 375 54.41 -6.16 9.54
N ASN A 376 53.77 -6.12 10.72
CA ASN A 376 54.46 -6.11 12.01
C ASN A 376 55.28 -7.40 12.24
N GLN A 377 54.73 -8.57 11.88
CA GLN A 377 55.43 -9.85 11.98
C GLN A 377 56.66 -9.89 11.05
N ARG A 378 56.59 -9.31 9.84
CA ARG A 378 57.77 -9.19 8.96
C ARG A 378 58.85 -8.30 9.56
N LYS A 379 58.46 -7.16 10.14
CA LYS A 379 59.40 -6.27 10.84
C LYS A 379 60.06 -6.98 12.01
N LEU A 380 59.27 -7.65 12.86
CA LEU A 380 59.76 -8.41 13.99
C LEU A 380 60.70 -9.54 13.54
N LEU A 381 60.35 -10.29 12.50
CA LEU A 381 61.21 -11.33 11.95
C LEU A 381 62.54 -10.75 11.45
N ALA A 382 62.53 -9.62 10.74
CA ALA A 382 63.75 -8.98 10.26
C ALA A 382 64.66 -8.55 11.43
N GLU A 383 64.08 -8.06 12.54
CA GLU A 383 64.82 -7.74 13.76
C GLU A 383 65.37 -8.98 14.45
N GLN A 384 64.57 -10.05 14.57
CA GLN A 384 64.99 -11.35 15.10
C GLN A 384 66.15 -11.95 14.28
N GLU A 385 66.08 -11.89 12.95
CA GLU A 385 67.12 -12.39 12.05
C GLU A 385 68.39 -11.54 12.09
N ARG A 386 68.26 -10.22 12.24
CA ARG A 386 69.41 -9.33 12.47
C ARG A 386 70.08 -9.66 13.80
N ARG A 387 69.31 -9.75 14.88
CA ARG A 387 69.79 -10.07 16.24
C ARG A 387 70.44 -11.46 16.29
N TYR A 388 69.83 -12.45 15.66
CA TYR A 388 70.38 -13.81 15.54
C TYR A 388 71.74 -13.82 14.84
N ARG A 389 71.90 -13.04 13.76
CA ARG A 389 73.19 -12.88 13.06
C ARG A 389 74.24 -12.15 13.91
N GLU A 390 73.86 -11.08 14.58
CA GLU A 390 74.76 -10.33 15.49
C GLU A 390 75.27 -11.23 16.63
N LEU A 391 74.36 -11.90 17.35
CA LEU A 391 74.72 -12.82 18.44
C LEU A 391 75.56 -13.99 17.93
N GLY A 392 75.22 -14.52 16.75
CA GLY A 392 76.00 -15.57 16.12
C GLY A 392 77.43 -15.12 15.80
N ALA A 393 77.60 -13.92 15.21
CA ALA A 393 78.91 -13.35 14.90
C ALA A 393 79.74 -13.10 16.18
N ASP A 394 79.10 -12.58 17.24
CA ASP A 394 79.73 -12.38 18.55
C ASP A 394 80.20 -13.72 19.15
N ILE A 395 79.36 -14.75 19.09
CA ILE A 395 79.70 -16.10 19.56
C ILE A 395 80.87 -16.68 18.76
N ALA A 396 80.83 -16.59 17.43
CA ALA A 396 81.89 -17.12 16.57
C ALA A 396 83.23 -16.40 16.77
N ALA A 397 83.21 -15.06 16.90
CA ALA A 397 84.40 -14.27 17.21
C ALA A 397 85.00 -14.66 18.57
N ALA A 398 84.16 -14.90 19.59
CA ALA A 398 84.61 -15.32 20.91
C ALA A 398 85.20 -16.75 20.96
N GLN A 399 84.83 -17.61 20.00
CA GLN A 399 85.25 -19.03 19.96
C GLN A 399 86.21 -19.35 18.81
N ALA A 400 86.74 -18.33 18.12
CA ALA A 400 87.60 -18.49 16.94
C ALA A 400 86.98 -19.37 15.81
N ILE A 401 85.66 -19.37 15.70
CA ILE A 401 84.93 -20.04 14.60
C ILE A 401 85.02 -19.11 13.36
N PRO A 402 85.40 -19.60 12.16
CA PRO A 402 85.59 -18.75 10.98
C PRO A 402 84.32 -17.95 10.59
N ILE A 403 84.39 -16.61 10.65
CA ILE A 403 83.25 -15.69 10.46
C ILE A 403 82.64 -15.75 9.04
N GLU A 404 83.43 -16.10 8.02
CA GLU A 404 82.98 -16.24 6.63
C GLU A 404 81.80 -17.25 6.49
N SER A 405 81.66 -18.17 7.45
CA SER A 405 80.60 -19.19 7.50
C SER A 405 79.26 -18.73 8.10
N MET A 406 79.15 -17.50 8.62
CA MET A 406 77.95 -17.00 9.31
C MET A 406 77.24 -15.83 8.61
N SER A 407 77.85 -15.25 7.58
CA SER A 407 77.40 -13.99 6.98
C SER A 407 76.25 -14.11 5.96
N ALA A 408 75.92 -15.32 5.51
CA ALA A 408 74.77 -15.59 4.63
C ALA A 408 73.72 -16.41 5.38
N VAL A 409 72.46 -16.00 5.34
CA VAL A 409 71.34 -16.79 5.90
C VAL A 409 71.30 -18.15 5.17
N PRO A 410 71.24 -19.32 5.83
CA PRO A 410 71.37 -19.60 7.26
C PRO A 410 72.82 -19.92 7.67
N VAL A 411 73.13 -19.74 8.96
CA VAL A 411 74.30 -20.34 9.61
C VAL A 411 74.36 -21.80 9.15
N ALA A 412 75.40 -22.19 8.41
CA ALA A 412 75.50 -23.54 7.87
C ALA A 412 75.26 -24.56 9.00
N ASP A 413 74.55 -25.67 8.73
CA ASP A 413 74.14 -26.63 9.77
C ASP A 413 75.32 -27.07 10.66
N ALA A 414 76.53 -27.12 10.09
CA ALA A 414 77.77 -27.38 10.80
C ALA A 414 78.12 -26.31 11.85
N VAL A 415 77.99 -25.02 11.51
CA VAL A 415 78.25 -23.91 12.43
C VAL A 415 77.15 -23.81 13.48
N ARG A 416 75.90 -24.08 13.08
CA ARG A 416 74.75 -24.16 14.00
C ARG A 416 74.97 -25.28 15.03
N ALA A 417 75.41 -26.46 14.59
CA ALA A 417 75.74 -27.58 15.46
C ALA A 417 76.92 -27.26 16.38
N ALA A 418 77.99 -26.65 15.87
CA ALA A 418 79.16 -26.28 16.66
C ALA A 418 78.84 -25.23 17.76
N VAL A 419 78.07 -24.19 17.42
CA VAL A 419 77.61 -23.19 18.38
C VAL A 419 76.71 -23.81 19.44
N LYS A 420 75.83 -24.74 19.05
CA LYS A 420 74.94 -25.46 19.97
C LYS A 420 75.73 -26.36 20.93
N GLU A 421 76.64 -27.19 20.41
CA GLU A 421 77.48 -28.09 21.20
C GLU A 421 78.29 -27.33 22.25
N GLN A 422 78.90 -26.22 21.83
CA GLN A 422 79.67 -25.37 22.75
C GLN A 422 78.77 -24.67 23.78
N GLY A 423 77.57 -24.25 23.39
CA GLY A 423 76.59 -23.68 24.29
C GLY A 423 76.10 -24.68 25.35
N GLU A 424 75.79 -25.91 24.97
CA GLU A 424 75.40 -27.00 25.88
C GLU A 424 76.57 -27.41 26.80
N PHE A 425 77.81 -27.39 26.31
CA PHE A 425 79.00 -27.62 27.13
C PHE A 425 79.16 -26.58 28.24
N ILE A 426 78.93 -25.30 27.93
CA ILE A 426 79.10 -24.18 28.89
C ILE A 426 77.89 -24.03 29.82
N ALA A 427 76.67 -24.24 29.31
CA ALA A 427 75.42 -23.90 29.99
C ALA A 427 74.57 -25.10 30.44
N GLY A 428 74.98 -26.34 30.12
CA GLY A 428 74.20 -27.55 30.32
C GLY A 428 73.04 -27.62 29.34
N ASP A 429 71.83 -27.25 29.80
CA ASP A 429 70.62 -27.22 28.97
C ASP A 429 70.29 -25.79 28.54
N LEU A 430 70.29 -25.56 27.22
CA LEU A 430 69.93 -24.28 26.61
C LEU A 430 68.42 -23.99 26.63
N SER A 431 67.58 -24.94 27.06
CA SER A 431 66.12 -24.79 27.15
C SER A 431 65.62 -24.04 28.39
N VAL A 432 66.47 -23.85 29.41
CA VAL A 432 66.09 -23.23 30.71
C VAL A 432 66.09 -21.69 30.61
N ARG A 433 65.07 -21.03 31.17
CA ARG A 433 64.88 -19.55 31.06
C ARG A 433 65.65 -18.77 32.12
N GLY A 434 66.38 -17.74 31.68
CA GLY A 434 67.07 -16.75 32.52
C GLY A 434 68.57 -17.00 32.66
N THR A 435 69.28 -16.20 33.47
CA THR A 435 70.68 -16.46 33.88
C THR A 435 70.79 -16.72 35.39
N SER A 436 69.65 -16.69 36.09
CA SER A 436 69.52 -16.77 37.56
C SER A 436 69.75 -18.18 38.13
N ASP A 437 69.74 -19.19 37.28
CA ASP A 437 70.05 -20.60 37.59
C ASP A 437 71.56 -20.87 37.68
N ILE A 438 72.41 -19.94 37.22
CA ILE A 438 73.87 -20.04 37.28
C ILE A 438 74.37 -19.44 38.61
N LYS A 439 74.39 -20.26 39.66
CA LYS A 439 74.74 -19.83 41.02
C LYS A 439 76.22 -19.49 41.20
N ASP A 440 77.12 -20.22 40.55
CA ASP A 440 78.56 -20.19 40.83
C ASP A 440 79.43 -19.57 39.71
N GLY A 441 78.83 -18.88 38.74
CA GLY A 441 79.53 -18.25 37.60
C GLY A 441 79.85 -16.76 37.78
N THR A 442 80.95 -16.31 37.18
CA THR A 442 81.31 -14.89 37.05
C THR A 442 80.29 -14.11 36.21
N ASP A 443 80.23 -12.78 36.35
CA ASP A 443 79.31 -11.95 35.57
C ASP A 443 79.55 -12.06 34.04
N ALA A 444 80.80 -12.30 33.64
CA ALA A 444 81.17 -12.55 32.25
C ALA A 444 80.60 -13.88 31.73
N GLU A 445 80.71 -14.96 32.51
CA GLU A 445 80.17 -16.27 32.16
C GLU A 445 78.63 -16.26 32.11
N ARG A 446 77.97 -15.56 33.05
CA ARG A 446 76.50 -15.38 33.02
C ARG A 446 76.03 -14.65 31.76
N LYS A 447 76.75 -13.60 31.35
CA LYS A 447 76.46 -12.85 30.11
C LYS A 447 76.67 -13.71 28.86
N GLN A 448 77.71 -14.53 28.85
CA GLN A 448 78.01 -15.45 27.76
C GLN A 448 76.92 -16.53 27.63
N VAL A 449 76.51 -17.17 28.73
CA VAL A 449 75.40 -18.15 28.71
C VAL A 449 74.08 -17.51 28.29
N GLY A 450 73.79 -16.29 28.75
CA GLY A 450 72.62 -15.52 28.30
C GLY A 450 72.60 -15.31 26.78
N THR A 451 73.78 -15.07 26.18
CA THR A 451 73.94 -14.89 24.73
C THR A 451 73.63 -16.17 23.95
N TYR A 452 74.16 -17.32 24.38
CA TYR A 452 73.87 -18.62 23.77
C TYR A 452 72.38 -19.00 23.89
N ARG A 453 71.77 -18.78 25.05
CA ARG A 453 70.33 -19.05 25.27
C ARG A 453 69.44 -18.14 24.42
N GLU A 454 69.76 -16.85 24.31
CA GLU A 454 69.05 -15.92 23.42
C GLU A 454 69.16 -16.36 21.96
N TRP A 455 70.37 -16.70 21.51
CA TRP A 455 70.62 -17.20 20.15
C TRP A 455 69.86 -18.50 19.86
N TRP A 456 69.87 -19.46 20.78
CA TRP A 456 69.14 -20.73 20.65
C TRP A 456 67.62 -20.55 20.63
N ARG A 457 67.09 -19.65 21.46
CA ARG A 457 65.66 -19.28 21.42
C ARG A 457 65.28 -18.72 20.04
N LEU A 458 66.07 -17.78 19.51
CA LEU A 458 65.83 -17.20 18.18
C LEU A 458 65.93 -18.26 17.08
N ASP A 459 66.87 -19.21 17.20
CA ASP A 459 67.03 -20.33 16.28
C ASP A 459 65.75 -21.18 16.14
N GLN A 460 65.03 -21.37 17.25
CA GLN A 460 63.76 -22.10 17.29
C GLN A 460 62.55 -21.24 16.86
N GLU A 461 62.53 -19.95 17.22
CA GLU A 461 61.42 -19.04 16.93
C GLU A 461 61.37 -18.57 15.47
N ILE A 462 62.53 -18.40 14.82
CA ILE A 462 62.62 -17.88 13.43
C ILE A 462 61.91 -18.80 12.43
N PRO A 463 62.11 -20.13 12.40
CA PRO A 463 61.38 -21.02 11.48
C PRO A 463 59.86 -20.97 11.67
N ALA A 464 59.40 -20.95 12.93
CA ALA A 464 57.98 -20.85 13.25
C ALA A 464 57.38 -19.51 12.81
N SER A 465 58.13 -18.42 12.96
CA SER A 465 57.73 -17.08 12.53
C SER A 465 57.70 -16.95 11.01
N ARG A 466 58.71 -17.51 10.30
CA ARG A 466 58.71 -17.60 8.83
C ARG A 466 57.50 -18.37 8.30
N LYS A 467 57.17 -19.51 8.92
CA LYS A 467 55.99 -20.30 8.54
C LYS A 467 54.70 -19.50 8.74
N ARG A 468 54.49 -18.89 9.91
CA ARG A 468 53.29 -18.05 10.18
C ARG A 468 53.13 -16.91 9.17
N ILE A 469 54.23 -16.23 8.83
CA ILE A 469 54.23 -15.14 7.84
C ILE A 469 53.93 -15.69 6.44
N ALA A 470 54.48 -16.85 6.07
CA ALA A 470 54.21 -17.48 4.78
C ALA A 470 52.73 -17.87 4.65
N ASP A 471 52.17 -18.53 5.66
CA ASP A 471 50.76 -18.94 5.70
C ASP A 471 49.82 -17.71 5.61
N ALA A 472 50.11 -16.64 6.36
CA ALA A 472 49.34 -15.39 6.32
C ALA A 472 49.50 -14.63 5.00
N ALA A 473 50.69 -14.63 4.40
CA ALA A 473 50.93 -14.01 3.08
C ALA A 473 50.26 -14.79 1.95
N GLU A 474 50.22 -16.13 2.04
CA GLU A 474 49.47 -16.98 1.12
C GLU A 474 47.97 -16.72 1.22
N PHE A 475 47.44 -16.62 2.45
CA PHE A 475 46.06 -16.21 2.69
C PHE A 475 45.74 -14.85 2.06
N ALA A 476 46.56 -13.82 2.31
CA ALA A 476 46.37 -12.50 1.71
C ALA A 476 46.41 -12.55 0.18
N ARG A 477 47.38 -13.28 -0.40
CA ARG A 477 47.50 -13.46 -1.85
C ARG A 477 46.28 -14.16 -2.45
N ALA A 478 45.76 -15.21 -1.81
CA ALA A 478 44.60 -15.96 -2.31
C ALA A 478 43.35 -15.08 -2.47
N HIS A 479 43.19 -14.05 -1.64
CA HIS A 479 42.01 -13.18 -1.64
C HIS A 479 42.20 -11.86 -2.40
N LEU A 480 43.43 -11.39 -2.60
CA LEU A 480 43.69 -10.06 -3.17
C LEU A 480 44.34 -10.09 -4.55
N LYS A 481 45.03 -11.18 -4.92
CA LYS A 481 45.82 -11.25 -6.15
C LYS A 481 44.95 -11.01 -7.39
N ASP A 482 45.42 -10.14 -8.27
CA ASP A 482 44.79 -9.76 -9.55
C ASP A 482 43.40 -9.08 -9.43
N ARG A 483 42.92 -8.82 -8.21
CA ARG A 483 41.61 -8.21 -7.92
C ARG A 483 41.69 -6.70 -7.74
N LEU A 484 40.54 -6.04 -7.89
CA LEU A 484 40.30 -4.67 -7.42
C LEU A 484 39.99 -4.72 -5.91
N VAL A 485 40.82 -4.09 -5.10
CA VAL A 485 40.71 -4.12 -3.63
C VAL A 485 40.19 -2.78 -3.12
N PHE A 486 39.01 -2.78 -2.52
CA PHE A 486 38.50 -1.64 -1.76
C PHE A 486 39.08 -1.63 -0.35
N VAL A 487 39.46 -0.47 0.17
CA VAL A 487 39.85 -0.27 1.57
C VAL A 487 38.86 0.69 2.19
N GLY A 488 38.02 0.24 3.13
CA GLY A 488 36.95 1.09 3.66
C GLY A 488 36.28 0.56 4.93
N PHE A 489 35.38 1.37 5.49
CA PHE A 489 34.73 1.09 6.77
C PHE A 489 33.57 0.12 6.64
N ILE A 490 33.53 -0.85 7.57
CA ILE A 490 32.35 -1.69 7.84
C ILE A 490 31.99 -1.73 9.34
N ALA A 491 32.81 -1.11 10.19
CA ALA A 491 32.61 -0.99 11.63
C ALA A 491 31.25 -0.37 11.99
N THR A 492 30.65 -0.81 13.10
CA THR A 492 29.25 -0.48 13.45
C THR A 492 29.09 0.75 14.38
N GLY A 493 30.21 1.29 14.87
CA GLY A 493 30.29 2.41 15.82
C GLY A 493 29.87 3.80 15.30
N VAL A 494 30.11 4.83 16.11
CA VAL A 494 29.65 6.23 15.90
C VAL A 494 30.15 6.89 14.61
N MET A 495 31.20 6.34 13.98
CA MET A 495 31.78 6.82 12.73
C MET A 495 31.41 5.95 11.51
N ALA A 496 30.37 5.12 11.61
CA ALA A 496 29.97 4.23 10.53
C ALA A 496 29.35 5.01 9.35
N ASP A 497 30.03 4.98 8.20
CA ASP A 497 29.48 5.46 6.92
C ASP A 497 28.46 4.42 6.40
N MET A 498 27.20 4.60 6.81
CA MET A 498 26.12 3.64 6.60
C MET A 498 24.98 4.32 5.85
N ILE A 499 24.61 3.78 4.70
CA ILE A 499 23.57 4.30 3.82
C ILE A 499 22.41 3.30 3.67
N ASN A 500 21.23 3.80 3.31
CA ASN A 500 20.05 2.94 3.09
C ASN A 500 20.04 2.46 1.64
N THR A 501 20.12 1.15 1.43
CA THR A 501 20.13 0.58 0.07
C THR A 501 19.04 -0.46 -0.10
N VAL A 502 18.97 -1.02 -1.30
CA VAL A 502 18.08 -2.15 -1.62
C VAL A 502 18.35 -3.35 -0.70
N ASN A 503 19.59 -3.53 -0.24
CA ASN A 503 20.00 -4.63 0.63
C ASN A 503 19.67 -4.40 2.12
N GLY A 504 19.15 -3.23 2.46
CA GLY A 504 18.63 -2.94 3.79
C GLY A 504 19.11 -1.61 4.39
N PRO A 505 18.52 -1.22 5.53
CA PRO A 505 18.97 -0.06 6.28
C PRO A 505 20.37 -0.32 6.85
N ARG A 506 21.26 0.68 6.78
CA ARG A 506 22.66 0.61 7.26
C ARG A 506 23.59 -0.32 6.46
N THR A 507 23.60 -0.17 5.15
CA THR A 507 24.64 -0.77 4.30
C THR A 507 25.91 0.07 4.35
N PRO A 508 27.12 -0.50 4.54
CA PRO A 508 28.37 0.25 4.50
C PRO A 508 28.56 1.01 3.17
N GLY A 509 29.01 2.27 3.22
CA GLY A 509 29.22 3.12 2.03
C GLY A 509 30.17 2.50 1.02
N VAL A 510 31.25 1.86 1.48
CA VAL A 510 32.21 1.15 0.62
C VAL A 510 31.56 0.05 -0.23
N TYR A 511 30.47 -0.57 0.23
CA TYR A 511 29.74 -1.59 -0.53
C TYR A 511 29.06 -0.96 -1.75
N PHE A 512 28.51 0.25 -1.61
CA PHE A 512 27.90 0.98 -2.71
C PHE A 512 28.92 1.25 -3.83
N HIS A 513 30.13 1.69 -3.47
CA HIS A 513 31.20 1.91 -4.44
C HIS A 513 31.68 0.61 -5.10
N ALA A 514 31.79 -0.48 -4.33
CA ALA A 514 32.14 -1.80 -4.85
C ALA A 514 31.09 -2.32 -5.85
N ALA A 515 29.79 -2.16 -5.57
CA ALA A 515 28.71 -2.54 -6.49
C ALA A 515 28.78 -1.77 -7.81
N VAL A 516 29.09 -0.46 -7.76
CA VAL A 516 29.26 0.35 -8.97
C VAL A 516 30.49 -0.11 -9.78
N ALA A 517 31.60 -0.42 -9.12
CA ALA A 517 32.80 -0.91 -9.79
C ALA A 517 32.58 -2.29 -10.43
N ASP A 518 31.96 -3.21 -9.70
CA ASP A 518 31.65 -4.56 -10.18
C ASP A 518 30.72 -4.52 -11.40
N MET A 519 29.69 -3.66 -11.38
CA MET A 519 28.82 -3.39 -12.52
C MET A 519 29.60 -2.93 -13.76
N VAL A 520 30.61 -2.07 -13.59
CA VAL A 520 31.47 -1.58 -14.67
C VAL A 520 32.41 -2.69 -15.20
N ILE A 521 32.98 -3.49 -14.32
CA ILE A 521 33.91 -4.58 -14.65
C ILE A 521 33.17 -5.73 -15.35
N SER A 522 32.06 -6.18 -14.77
CA SER A 522 31.22 -7.29 -15.27
C SER A 522 30.36 -6.91 -16.47
N SER A 523 30.26 -5.61 -16.80
CA SER A 523 29.36 -5.08 -17.84
C SER A 523 27.88 -5.37 -17.57
N GLN A 524 27.50 -5.59 -16.31
CA GLN A 524 26.11 -5.78 -15.91
C GLN A 524 25.44 -4.41 -15.75
N SER A 525 24.15 -4.35 -16.05
CA SER A 525 23.37 -3.12 -15.90
C SER A 525 21.88 -3.42 -15.87
N VAL A 526 21.10 -2.51 -15.31
CA VAL A 526 19.64 -2.57 -15.36
C VAL A 526 19.12 -1.57 -16.38
N TYR A 527 18.32 -2.06 -17.33
CA TYR A 527 17.65 -1.21 -18.31
C TYR A 527 16.28 -0.80 -17.79
N LEU A 528 16.04 0.49 -17.64
CA LEU A 528 14.74 1.00 -17.22
C LEU A 528 13.88 1.32 -18.45
N TRP A 529 12.68 0.75 -18.50
CA TRP A 529 11.69 1.23 -19.44
C TRP A 529 11.16 2.60 -19.05
N ALA A 530 10.92 3.43 -20.06
CA ALA A 530 10.40 4.76 -19.84
C ALA A 530 9.06 4.71 -19.09
N PRO A 531 8.83 5.58 -18.08
CA PRO A 531 7.63 5.52 -17.24
C PRO A 531 6.31 5.58 -18.00
N TRP A 532 6.28 6.27 -19.15
CA TRP A 532 5.09 6.40 -19.99
C TRP A 532 4.58 5.06 -20.54
N THR A 533 5.44 4.05 -20.67
CA THR A 533 5.03 2.71 -21.10
C THR A 533 4.03 2.10 -20.12
N GLY A 534 4.23 2.32 -18.81
CA GLY A 534 3.32 1.90 -17.75
C GLY A 534 1.93 2.53 -17.87
N TRP A 535 1.84 3.78 -18.34
CA TRP A 535 0.55 4.47 -18.53
C TRP A 535 -0.25 3.85 -19.68
N ILE A 536 0.42 3.54 -20.79
CA ILE A 536 -0.22 2.88 -21.95
C ILE A 536 -0.69 1.49 -21.56
N ILE A 537 0.16 0.70 -20.89
CA ILE A 537 -0.18 -0.65 -20.46
C ILE A 537 -1.33 -0.61 -19.43
N GLY A 538 -1.30 0.33 -18.48
CA GLY A 538 -2.40 0.55 -17.55
C GLY A 538 -3.70 0.94 -18.22
N ALA A 539 -3.67 1.75 -19.29
CA ALA A 539 -4.85 2.06 -20.08
C ALA A 539 -5.42 0.81 -20.77
N VAL A 540 -4.56 -0.03 -21.33
CA VAL A 540 -4.95 -1.30 -21.98
C VAL A 540 -5.56 -2.27 -20.97
N PHE A 541 -4.91 -2.48 -19.82
CA PHE A 541 -5.43 -3.37 -18.78
C PHE A 541 -6.75 -2.85 -18.20
N GLY A 542 -6.82 -1.55 -17.89
CA GLY A 542 -8.03 -0.90 -17.42
C GLY A 542 -9.20 -1.05 -18.40
N LEU A 543 -8.95 -0.91 -19.70
CA LEU A 543 -9.94 -1.13 -20.77
C LEU A 543 -10.39 -2.60 -20.83
N ILE A 544 -9.46 -3.56 -20.81
CA ILE A 544 -9.80 -4.99 -20.85
C ILE A 544 -10.67 -5.36 -19.64
N CYS A 545 -10.27 -4.97 -18.43
CA CYS A 545 -11.03 -5.21 -17.20
C CYS A 545 -12.43 -4.59 -17.27
N ALA A 546 -12.56 -3.33 -17.70
CA ALA A 546 -13.85 -2.65 -17.79
C ALA A 546 -14.79 -3.30 -18.84
N VAL A 547 -14.25 -3.73 -19.99
CA VAL A 547 -15.03 -4.40 -21.04
C VAL A 547 -15.51 -5.77 -20.59
N ILE A 548 -14.67 -6.55 -19.91
CA ILE A 548 -15.04 -7.88 -19.42
C ILE A 548 -16.04 -7.76 -18.27
N ALA A 549 -15.85 -6.83 -17.33
CA ALA A 549 -16.81 -6.56 -16.27
C ALA A 549 -18.19 -6.15 -16.82
N TRP A 550 -18.19 -5.35 -17.89
CA TRP A 550 -19.42 -4.96 -18.58
C TRP A 550 -20.14 -6.15 -19.25
N LYS A 551 -19.43 -7.14 -19.79
CA LYS A 551 -20.01 -8.25 -20.56
C LYS A 551 -20.27 -9.54 -19.78
N SER A 552 -19.45 -9.85 -18.78
CA SER A 552 -19.30 -11.22 -18.26
C SER A 552 -19.67 -11.37 -16.77
N GLY A 553 -20.14 -10.29 -16.13
CA GLY A 553 -20.50 -10.29 -14.71
C GLY A 553 -19.28 -10.30 -13.77
N ALA A 554 -19.54 -10.22 -12.45
CA ALA A 554 -18.50 -9.99 -11.44
C ALA A 554 -17.52 -11.17 -11.27
N GLY A 555 -17.99 -12.43 -11.38
CA GLY A 555 -17.13 -13.61 -11.18
C GLY A 555 -16.03 -13.72 -12.23
N ILE A 556 -16.42 -13.75 -13.52
CA ILE A 556 -15.48 -13.89 -14.64
C ILE A 556 -14.52 -12.70 -14.71
N SER A 557 -15.02 -11.47 -14.57
CA SER A 557 -14.18 -10.26 -14.63
C SER A 557 -13.14 -10.19 -13.51
N THR A 558 -13.49 -10.67 -12.32
CA THR A 558 -12.55 -10.73 -11.18
C THR A 558 -11.45 -11.74 -11.45
N ALA A 559 -11.81 -12.94 -11.93
CA ALA A 559 -10.83 -13.97 -12.30
C ALA A 559 -9.86 -13.47 -13.38
N VAL A 560 -10.37 -12.84 -14.45
CA VAL A 560 -9.52 -12.30 -15.52
C VAL A 560 -8.60 -11.19 -14.99
N THR A 561 -9.10 -10.31 -14.12
CA THR A 561 -8.26 -9.25 -13.52
C THR A 561 -7.10 -9.84 -12.73
N PHE A 562 -7.35 -10.85 -11.88
CA PHE A 562 -6.28 -11.54 -11.15
C PHE A 562 -5.31 -12.27 -12.09
N SER A 563 -5.79 -12.88 -13.18
CA SER A 563 -4.91 -13.51 -14.17
C SER A 563 -4.01 -12.49 -14.89
N ILE A 564 -4.55 -11.33 -15.28
CA ILE A 564 -3.77 -10.24 -15.92
C ILE A 564 -2.73 -9.69 -14.95
N VAL A 565 -3.13 -9.38 -13.71
CA VAL A 565 -2.22 -8.86 -12.68
C VAL A 565 -1.13 -9.89 -12.36
N GLY A 566 -1.50 -11.15 -12.13
CA GLY A 566 -0.56 -12.23 -11.85
C GLY A 566 0.43 -12.46 -13.01
N ALA A 567 -0.07 -12.50 -14.24
CA ALA A 567 0.77 -12.62 -15.43
C ALA A 567 1.72 -11.43 -15.60
N TRP A 568 1.26 -10.20 -15.32
CA TRP A 568 2.11 -9.01 -15.39
C TRP A 568 3.20 -9.01 -14.32
N VAL A 569 2.86 -9.38 -13.08
CA VAL A 569 3.84 -9.49 -12.00
C VAL A 569 4.89 -10.54 -12.33
N LEU A 570 4.48 -11.74 -12.79
CA LEU A 570 5.40 -12.79 -13.24
C LEU A 570 6.27 -12.33 -14.42
N LEU A 571 5.69 -11.66 -15.42
CA LEU A 571 6.42 -11.09 -16.54
C LEU A 571 7.46 -10.06 -16.07
N SER A 572 7.07 -9.16 -15.18
CA SER A 572 7.93 -8.07 -14.69
C SER A 572 9.07 -8.55 -13.80
N GLY A 573 8.85 -9.60 -13.01
CA GLY A 573 9.84 -10.16 -12.09
C GLY A 573 10.73 -11.21 -12.77
N PHE A 574 10.13 -12.29 -13.29
CA PHE A 574 10.88 -13.43 -13.82
C PHE A 574 11.39 -13.16 -15.24
N LEU A 575 10.51 -12.82 -16.19
CA LEU A 575 10.93 -12.74 -17.59
C LEU A 575 11.74 -11.47 -17.88
N ALA A 576 11.25 -10.30 -17.46
CA ALA A 576 11.89 -9.03 -17.74
C ALA A 576 13.12 -8.81 -16.85
N PHE A 577 12.95 -8.87 -15.53
CA PHE A 577 14.03 -8.50 -14.61
C PHE A 577 15.08 -9.60 -14.44
N GLU A 578 14.71 -10.85 -14.12
CA GLU A 578 15.69 -11.91 -13.87
C GLU A 578 16.45 -12.34 -15.14
N ILE A 579 15.76 -12.53 -16.27
CA ILE A 579 16.40 -13.03 -17.50
C ILE A 579 17.06 -11.92 -18.31
N HIS A 580 16.43 -10.73 -18.40
CA HIS A 580 16.87 -9.66 -19.30
C HIS A 580 17.42 -8.41 -18.59
N ASN A 581 17.50 -8.40 -17.25
CA ASN A 581 17.87 -7.20 -16.46
C ASN A 581 17.04 -5.96 -16.82
N LEU A 582 15.77 -6.17 -17.18
CA LEU A 582 14.86 -5.14 -17.63
C LEU A 582 13.87 -4.76 -16.53
N MET A 583 13.90 -3.49 -16.14
CA MET A 583 12.98 -2.92 -15.15
C MET A 583 11.80 -2.26 -15.85
N ILE A 584 10.65 -2.96 -15.86
CA ILE A 584 9.40 -2.45 -16.44
C ILE A 584 8.46 -1.88 -15.35
N PRO A 585 7.63 -0.86 -15.65
CA PRO A 585 6.68 -0.30 -14.68
C PRO A 585 5.62 -1.31 -14.23
N VAL A 586 5.32 -1.33 -12.93
CA VAL A 586 4.34 -2.24 -12.32
C VAL A 586 3.18 -1.48 -11.67
N ALA A 587 3.45 -0.34 -11.06
CA ALA A 587 2.47 0.39 -10.24
C ALA A 587 1.19 0.74 -11.02
N VAL A 588 1.34 1.47 -12.13
CA VAL A 588 0.19 1.92 -12.93
C VAL A 588 -0.55 0.75 -13.59
N PRO A 589 0.10 -0.21 -14.27
CA PRO A 589 -0.59 -1.37 -14.84
C PRO A 589 -1.44 -2.15 -13.84
N VAL A 590 -0.89 -2.47 -12.67
CA VAL A 590 -1.58 -3.27 -11.65
C VAL A 590 -2.72 -2.48 -11.02
N LEU A 591 -2.46 -1.25 -10.57
CA LEU A 591 -3.46 -0.43 -9.90
C LEU A 591 -4.59 -0.03 -10.86
N ALA A 592 -4.30 0.22 -12.14
CA ALA A 592 -5.31 0.53 -13.14
C ALA A 592 -6.27 -0.64 -13.38
N ALA A 593 -5.75 -1.88 -13.44
CA ALA A 593 -6.55 -3.08 -13.57
C ALA A 593 -7.46 -3.28 -12.35
N ILE A 594 -6.90 -3.20 -11.13
CA ILE A 594 -7.63 -3.38 -9.88
C ILE A 594 -8.68 -2.28 -9.69
N ALA A 595 -8.32 -1.01 -9.91
CA ALA A 595 -9.23 0.12 -9.75
C ALA A 595 -10.36 0.11 -10.80
N SER A 596 -10.07 -0.29 -12.04
CA SER A 596 -11.08 -0.50 -13.08
C SER A 596 -12.08 -1.59 -12.69
N GLN A 597 -11.56 -2.72 -12.18
CA GLN A 597 -12.38 -3.84 -11.73
C GLN A 597 -13.27 -3.46 -10.54
N ALA A 598 -12.71 -2.82 -9.52
CA ALA A 598 -13.47 -2.36 -8.35
C ALA A 598 -14.59 -1.40 -8.75
N ALA A 599 -14.28 -0.36 -9.55
CA ALA A 599 -15.27 0.61 -10.00
C ALA A 599 -16.38 -0.04 -10.85
N SER A 600 -16.01 -0.95 -11.75
CA SER A 600 -16.95 -1.65 -12.62
C SER A 600 -17.89 -2.56 -11.81
N VAL A 601 -17.36 -3.41 -10.92
CA VAL A 601 -18.18 -4.33 -10.12
C VAL A 601 -19.08 -3.59 -9.14
N SER A 602 -18.58 -2.55 -8.46
CA SER A 602 -19.40 -1.72 -7.56
C SER A 602 -20.54 -1.03 -8.31
N THR A 603 -20.26 -0.48 -9.49
CA THR A 603 -21.28 0.17 -10.33
C THR A 603 -22.32 -0.85 -10.81
N ALA A 604 -21.87 -2.03 -11.25
CA ALA A 604 -22.76 -3.10 -11.67
C ALA A 604 -23.67 -3.56 -10.53
N ALA A 605 -23.14 -3.70 -9.31
CA ALA A 605 -23.92 -4.05 -8.12
C ALA A 605 -25.01 -3.01 -7.82
N VAL A 606 -24.67 -1.71 -7.84
CA VAL A 606 -25.62 -0.62 -7.60
C VAL A 606 -26.71 -0.58 -8.68
N VAL A 607 -26.33 -0.72 -9.95
CA VAL A 607 -27.29 -0.74 -11.08
C VAL A 607 -28.25 -1.92 -10.93
N ASN A 608 -27.73 -3.12 -10.66
CA ASN A 608 -28.53 -4.32 -10.47
C ASN A 608 -29.48 -4.20 -9.27
N GLN A 609 -29.03 -3.59 -8.17
CA GLN A 609 -29.86 -3.37 -6.98
C GLN A 609 -31.00 -2.37 -7.25
N ARG A 610 -30.73 -1.28 -7.98
CA ARG A 610 -31.75 -0.31 -8.38
C ARG A 610 -32.78 -0.91 -9.33
N GLU A 611 -32.34 -1.74 -10.27
CA GLU A 611 -33.23 -2.41 -11.22
C GLU A 611 -34.16 -3.40 -10.50
N LYS A 612 -33.62 -4.21 -9.58
CA LYS A 612 -34.43 -5.06 -8.68
C LYS A 612 -35.45 -4.25 -7.89
N ALA A 613 -35.04 -3.17 -7.23
CA ALA A 613 -35.96 -2.33 -6.46
C ALA A 613 -37.06 -1.69 -7.31
N ARG A 614 -36.75 -1.26 -8.55
CA ARG A 614 -37.73 -0.71 -9.49
C ARG A 614 -38.76 -1.77 -9.89
N ILE A 615 -38.30 -2.98 -10.21
CA ILE A 615 -39.17 -4.11 -10.58
C ILE A 615 -40.08 -4.46 -9.40
N THR A 616 -39.54 -4.65 -8.20
CA THR A 616 -40.34 -4.93 -6.99
C THR A 616 -41.38 -3.85 -6.72
N ARG A 617 -41.05 -2.56 -6.90
CA ARG A 617 -42.00 -1.46 -6.77
C ARG A 617 -43.15 -1.54 -7.77
N GLN A 618 -42.87 -1.93 -9.02
CA GLN A 618 -43.90 -2.10 -10.05
C GLN A 618 -44.80 -3.31 -9.80
N PHE A 619 -44.25 -4.39 -9.22
CA PHE A 619 -45.04 -5.55 -8.80
C PHE A 619 -45.97 -5.23 -7.62
N ARG A 620 -45.50 -4.50 -6.60
CA ARG A 620 -46.32 -4.05 -5.45
C ARG A 620 -47.54 -3.20 -5.83
N ALA A 621 -47.51 -2.53 -6.97
CA ALA A 621 -48.63 -1.70 -7.43
C ALA A 621 -49.78 -2.50 -8.06
N ARG A 622 -49.56 -3.78 -8.38
CA ARG A 622 -50.53 -4.64 -9.10
C ARG A 622 -50.99 -5.85 -8.30
N VAL A 623 -50.38 -6.07 -7.14
CA VAL A 623 -50.58 -7.24 -6.28
C VAL A 623 -50.64 -6.75 -4.84
N SER A 624 -51.49 -7.36 -4.00
CA SER A 624 -51.63 -6.90 -2.62
C SER A 624 -50.28 -6.94 -1.87
N PRO A 625 -50.00 -5.94 -0.99
CA PRO A 625 -48.73 -5.87 -0.27
C PRO A 625 -48.41 -7.15 0.53
N GLN A 626 -49.45 -7.74 1.13
CA GLN A 626 -49.37 -8.98 1.90
C GLN A 626 -48.87 -10.17 1.05
N LEU A 627 -49.33 -10.28 -0.20
CA LEU A 627 -48.88 -11.34 -1.12
C LEU A 627 -47.43 -11.11 -1.58
N VAL A 628 -47.05 -9.86 -1.86
CA VAL A 628 -45.68 -9.51 -2.29
C VAL A 628 -44.67 -9.73 -1.17
N GLU A 629 -45.00 -9.37 0.07
CA GLU A 629 -44.13 -9.61 1.22
C GLU A 629 -43.91 -11.11 1.47
N ARG A 630 -44.98 -11.91 1.37
CA ARG A 630 -44.87 -13.38 1.49
C ARG A 630 -44.06 -14.00 0.36
N LEU A 631 -44.29 -13.61 -0.90
CA LEU A 631 -43.50 -14.07 -2.05
C LEU A 631 -42.03 -13.64 -1.99
N ALA A 632 -41.75 -12.46 -1.44
CA ALA A 632 -40.37 -11.99 -1.23
C ALA A 632 -39.67 -12.77 -0.10
N ALA A 633 -40.40 -13.17 0.94
CA ALA A 633 -39.88 -13.94 2.06
C ALA A 633 -39.66 -15.41 1.71
N ASN A 634 -40.58 -16.02 0.94
CA ASN A 634 -40.47 -17.39 0.46
C ASN A 634 -41.16 -17.54 -0.91
N PRO A 635 -40.38 -17.60 -2.01
CA PRO A 635 -40.91 -17.72 -3.37
C PRO A 635 -41.78 -18.97 -3.58
N ASP A 636 -41.55 -20.03 -2.81
CA ASP A 636 -42.25 -21.31 -2.90
C ASP A 636 -43.42 -21.44 -1.90
N ALA A 637 -43.71 -20.40 -1.10
CA ALA A 637 -44.77 -20.44 -0.09
C ALA A 637 -46.18 -20.48 -0.69
N LEU A 638 -46.36 -20.06 -1.94
CA LEU A 638 -47.63 -20.20 -2.64
C LEU A 638 -47.69 -21.57 -3.29
N SER A 639 -48.42 -22.47 -2.65
CA SER A 639 -48.80 -23.75 -3.23
C SER A 639 -49.64 -23.50 -4.49
N MET A 640 -49.14 -23.93 -5.66
CA MET A 640 -49.93 -24.07 -6.89
C MET A 640 -51.11 -25.05 -6.74
N ARG A 641 -51.20 -25.76 -5.59
CA ARG A 641 -52.34 -26.60 -5.21
C ARG A 641 -53.23 -25.80 -4.27
N GLY A 642 -54.50 -25.61 -4.64
CA GLY A 642 -55.49 -25.02 -3.75
C GLY A 642 -55.59 -25.79 -2.43
N GLU A 643 -55.53 -25.08 -1.30
CA GLU A 643 -55.63 -25.65 0.04
C GLU A 643 -57.05 -25.45 0.59
N GLN A 644 -57.67 -26.51 1.13
CA GLN A 644 -58.96 -26.42 1.81
C GLN A 644 -58.76 -25.80 3.20
N ARG A 645 -59.44 -24.68 3.46
CA ARG A 645 -59.35 -23.94 4.72
C ARG A 645 -60.70 -23.35 5.09
N THR A 646 -60.97 -23.23 6.39
CA THR A 646 -62.10 -22.45 6.88
C THR A 646 -61.76 -20.97 6.84
N ALA A 647 -62.46 -20.21 6.01
CA ALA A 647 -62.26 -18.78 5.84
C ALA A 647 -63.58 -18.02 5.96
N THR A 648 -63.46 -16.74 6.31
CA THR A 648 -64.57 -15.79 6.34
C THR A 648 -64.42 -14.89 5.12
N ILE A 649 -65.41 -14.94 4.23
CA ILE A 649 -65.41 -14.26 2.94
C ILE A 649 -66.39 -13.10 3.00
N LEU A 650 -65.96 -11.94 2.52
CA LEU A 650 -66.74 -10.72 2.42
C LEU A 650 -66.84 -10.30 0.96
N PHE A 651 -68.08 -10.13 0.50
CA PHE A 651 -68.39 -9.39 -0.71
C PHE A 651 -69.01 -8.05 -0.33
N GLY A 652 -68.56 -6.99 -0.98
CA GLY A 652 -69.14 -5.66 -0.85
C GLY A 652 -69.55 -5.08 -2.19
N ASP A 653 -70.62 -4.28 -2.21
CA ASP A 653 -71.08 -3.54 -3.38
C ASP A 653 -71.57 -2.13 -3.01
N LEU A 654 -71.26 -1.14 -3.84
CA LEU A 654 -71.68 0.25 -3.66
C LEU A 654 -73.03 0.49 -4.33
N ALA A 655 -74.10 0.29 -3.57
CA ALA A 655 -75.45 0.58 -4.01
C ALA A 655 -75.64 2.08 -4.34
N GLY A 656 -76.15 2.36 -5.55
CA GLY A 656 -76.38 3.71 -6.08
C GLY A 656 -75.22 4.25 -6.92
N PHE A 657 -74.09 3.54 -7.01
CA PHE A 657 -72.94 3.97 -7.79
C PHE A 657 -73.21 4.01 -9.30
N THR A 658 -73.94 3.02 -9.85
CA THR A 658 -74.35 3.00 -11.26
C THR A 658 -75.13 4.26 -11.67
N THR A 659 -76.02 4.75 -10.81
CA THR A 659 -76.80 5.98 -11.07
C THR A 659 -75.94 7.25 -10.99
N ILE A 660 -74.85 7.21 -10.22
CA ILE A 660 -73.89 8.32 -10.09
C ILE A 660 -72.91 8.33 -11.26
N SER A 661 -72.47 7.16 -11.73
CA SER A 661 -71.54 7.04 -12.85
C SER A 661 -72.15 7.52 -14.18
N GLU A 662 -73.47 7.43 -14.33
CA GLU A 662 -74.22 8.01 -15.47
C GLU A 662 -74.26 9.55 -15.45
N LYS A 663 -74.10 10.18 -14.27
CA LYS A 663 -74.20 11.64 -14.08
C LYS A 663 -72.84 12.34 -14.00
N LEU A 664 -71.76 11.58 -13.83
CA LEU A 664 -70.39 12.08 -13.70
C LEU A 664 -69.58 11.85 -14.99
N GLY A 665 -68.62 12.73 -15.28
CA GLY A 665 -67.63 12.50 -16.33
C GLY A 665 -66.66 11.37 -15.97
N SER A 666 -66.09 10.68 -16.97
CA SER A 666 -65.25 9.48 -16.80
C SER A 666 -64.10 9.65 -15.78
N GLU A 667 -63.45 10.80 -15.73
CA GLU A 667 -62.40 11.11 -14.76
C GLU A 667 -62.94 11.23 -13.32
N ALA A 668 -64.09 11.88 -13.14
CA ALA A 668 -64.74 12.05 -11.84
C ALA A 668 -65.34 10.73 -11.30
N VAL A 669 -65.79 9.85 -12.20
CA VAL A 669 -66.23 8.48 -11.84
C VAL A 669 -65.07 7.68 -11.27
N VAL A 670 -63.93 7.64 -11.96
CA VAL A 670 -62.73 6.91 -11.51
C VAL A 670 -62.18 7.49 -10.21
N ALA A 671 -62.13 8.83 -10.07
CA ALA A 671 -61.68 9.47 -8.83
C ALA A 671 -62.60 9.15 -7.64
N THR A 672 -63.93 9.11 -7.86
CA THR A 672 -64.90 8.76 -6.81
C THR A 672 -64.81 7.29 -6.45
N LEU A 673 -64.72 6.39 -7.42
CA LEU A 673 -64.53 4.96 -7.18
C LEU A 673 -63.25 4.70 -6.40
N ASN A 674 -62.12 5.28 -6.83
CA ASN A 674 -60.84 5.13 -6.14
C ASN A 674 -60.90 5.64 -4.69
N LEU A 675 -61.62 6.73 -4.42
CA LEU A 675 -61.78 7.25 -3.06
C LEU A 675 -62.48 6.23 -2.13
N TYR A 676 -63.64 5.72 -2.56
CA TYR A 676 -64.39 4.74 -1.77
C TYR A 676 -63.65 3.41 -1.65
N MET A 677 -63.09 2.91 -2.75
CA MET A 677 -62.33 1.65 -2.76
C MET A 677 -61.05 1.74 -1.91
N SER A 678 -60.31 2.85 -1.95
CA SER A 678 -59.12 3.02 -1.10
C SER A 678 -59.49 3.05 0.38
N ALA A 679 -60.58 3.75 0.74
CA ALA A 679 -61.04 3.83 2.12
C ALA A 679 -61.47 2.45 2.65
N MET A 680 -62.25 1.70 1.87
CA MET A 680 -62.66 0.34 2.24
C MET A 680 -61.47 -0.61 2.33
N ALA A 681 -60.55 -0.57 1.36
CA ALA A 681 -59.36 -1.41 1.38
C ALA A 681 -58.50 -1.15 2.62
N ASN A 682 -58.38 0.11 3.06
CA ASN A 682 -57.67 0.46 4.30
C ASN A 682 -58.35 -0.15 5.53
N GLU A 683 -59.66 0.04 5.72
CA GLU A 683 -60.39 -0.48 6.88
C GLU A 683 -60.37 -2.02 6.94
N LEU A 684 -60.43 -2.68 5.78
CA LEU A 684 -60.33 -4.13 5.63
C LEU A 684 -58.92 -4.61 5.98
N THR A 685 -57.88 -3.97 5.43
CA THR A 685 -56.48 -4.34 5.65
C THR A 685 -56.05 -4.11 7.10
N GLU A 686 -56.47 -3.01 7.73
CA GLU A 686 -56.20 -2.70 9.14
C GLU A 686 -56.76 -3.79 10.07
N ARG A 687 -57.86 -4.42 9.66
CA ARG A 687 -58.47 -5.56 10.36
C ARG A 687 -58.07 -6.90 9.77
N ARG A 688 -56.89 -6.97 9.15
CA ARG A 688 -56.22 -8.19 8.66
C ARG A 688 -56.93 -8.94 7.53
N ALA A 689 -57.89 -8.31 6.86
CA ALA A 689 -58.47 -8.91 5.67
C ALA A 689 -57.42 -8.93 4.53
N TYR A 690 -57.43 -9.99 3.75
CA TYR A 690 -56.79 -10.02 2.45
C TYR A 690 -57.76 -9.47 1.40
N VAL A 691 -57.53 -8.24 0.95
CA VAL A 691 -58.29 -7.62 -0.13
C VAL A 691 -57.80 -8.24 -1.44
N ASN A 692 -58.64 -9.09 -2.04
CA ASN A 692 -58.25 -9.89 -3.20
C ASN A 692 -58.34 -9.10 -4.51
N LYS A 693 -59.54 -8.62 -4.84
CA LYS A 693 -59.79 -7.85 -6.06
C LYS A 693 -61.01 -6.96 -5.93
N PHE A 694 -61.03 -5.92 -6.74
CA PHE A 694 -62.21 -5.08 -6.98
C PHE A 694 -62.98 -5.62 -8.18
N LEU A 695 -64.30 -5.67 -8.07
CA LEU A 695 -65.24 -6.22 -9.04
C LEU A 695 -66.15 -5.10 -9.54
N GLY A 696 -65.62 -4.19 -10.37
CA GLY A 696 -66.33 -2.97 -10.75
C GLY A 696 -66.49 -2.03 -9.54
N ASP A 697 -67.72 -1.82 -9.09
CA ASP A 697 -68.11 -1.08 -7.88
C ASP A 697 -68.23 -1.95 -6.62
N GLY A 698 -67.91 -3.24 -6.74
CA GLY A 698 -67.79 -4.17 -5.62
C GLY A 698 -66.35 -4.55 -5.24
N LEU A 699 -66.22 -5.28 -4.14
CA LEU A 699 -64.94 -5.79 -3.63
C LEU A 699 -65.08 -7.20 -3.07
N LEU A 700 -64.00 -7.97 -3.17
CA LEU A 700 -63.83 -9.28 -2.53
C LEU A 700 -62.67 -9.23 -1.55
N ALA A 701 -62.94 -9.56 -0.29
CA ALA A 701 -61.92 -9.73 0.74
C ALA A 701 -62.20 -10.98 1.58
N PHE A 702 -61.17 -11.56 2.18
CA PHE A 702 -61.33 -12.70 3.06
C PHE A 702 -60.26 -12.79 4.16
N TRP A 703 -60.61 -13.43 5.26
CA TRP A 703 -59.73 -13.72 6.40
C TRP A 703 -59.26 -15.18 6.37
N SER A 704 -58.23 -15.50 7.15
CA SER A 704 -57.50 -16.77 7.03
C SER A 704 -56.93 -17.02 5.63
N ALA A 705 -56.47 -15.96 4.94
CA ALA A 705 -56.03 -16.02 3.56
C ALA A 705 -54.73 -16.82 3.36
N PHE A 706 -53.79 -16.73 4.30
CA PHE A 706 -52.51 -17.45 4.24
C PHE A 706 -52.39 -18.52 5.33
N GLU A 707 -52.89 -18.23 6.53
CA GLU A 707 -52.81 -19.09 7.72
C GLU A 707 -54.17 -19.08 8.45
N PRO A 708 -54.51 -20.11 9.25
CA PRO A 708 -55.76 -20.12 10.02
C PRO A 708 -55.83 -18.98 11.04
N GLU A 709 -56.94 -18.25 11.05
CA GLU A 709 -57.17 -17.13 11.96
C GLU A 709 -58.44 -17.38 12.80
N PRO A 710 -58.31 -17.72 14.10
CA PRO A 710 -59.47 -18.01 14.95
C PRO A 710 -60.44 -16.83 15.12
N GLU A 711 -59.91 -15.61 15.12
CA GLU A 711 -60.65 -14.35 15.32
C GLU A 711 -61.34 -13.83 14.04
N GLN A 712 -61.24 -14.56 12.92
CA GLN A 712 -61.69 -14.13 11.60
C GLN A 712 -63.14 -13.59 11.56
N GLY A 713 -64.05 -14.20 12.32
CA GLY A 713 -65.46 -13.77 12.35
C GLY A 713 -65.64 -12.43 13.06
N GLN A 714 -64.96 -12.26 14.20
CA GLN A 714 -64.96 -11.00 14.95
C GLN A 714 -64.35 -9.85 14.13
N LEU A 715 -63.19 -10.08 13.51
CA LEU A 715 -62.52 -9.09 12.66
C LEU A 715 -63.36 -8.72 11.44
N ALA A 716 -64.03 -9.69 10.81
CA ALA A 716 -64.92 -9.44 9.69
C ALA A 716 -66.11 -8.57 10.09
N ALA A 717 -66.71 -8.81 11.26
CA ALA A 717 -67.80 -7.99 11.78
C ALA A 717 -67.31 -6.55 12.09
N GLU A 718 -66.19 -6.40 12.78
CA GLU A 718 -65.62 -5.07 13.05
C GLU A 718 -65.29 -4.31 11.77
N ALA A 719 -64.76 -5.00 10.76
CA ALA A 719 -64.45 -4.43 9.45
C ALA A 719 -65.70 -4.01 8.69
N CYS A 720 -66.77 -4.81 8.73
CA CYS A 720 -68.04 -4.42 8.14
C CYS A 720 -68.58 -3.13 8.75
N ARG A 721 -68.58 -3.03 10.09
CA ARG A 721 -69.06 -1.83 10.79
C ARG A 721 -68.19 -0.61 10.49
N ALA A 722 -66.88 -0.78 10.42
CA ALA A 722 -65.95 0.30 10.08
C ALA A 722 -66.11 0.78 8.63
N CYS A 723 -66.24 -0.16 7.67
CA CYS A 723 -66.51 0.15 6.27
C CYS A 723 -67.81 0.95 6.11
N GLN A 724 -68.88 0.58 6.83
CA GLN A 724 -70.13 1.33 6.81
C GLN A 724 -69.97 2.76 7.36
N ARG A 725 -69.22 2.93 8.45
CA ARG A 725 -68.94 4.25 9.04
C ARG A 725 -68.11 5.14 8.11
N VAL A 726 -67.07 4.61 7.47
CA VAL A 726 -66.22 5.40 6.57
C VAL A 726 -66.98 5.80 5.31
N VAL A 727 -67.82 4.91 4.75
CA VAL A 727 -68.68 5.23 3.60
C VAL A 727 -69.68 6.33 3.96
N LYS A 728 -70.31 6.23 5.14
CA LYS A 728 -71.21 7.27 5.66
C LYS A 728 -70.48 8.61 5.80
N ALA A 729 -69.30 8.62 6.42
CA ALA A 729 -68.49 9.83 6.62
C ALA A 729 -68.05 10.48 5.29
N ILE A 730 -67.73 9.67 4.26
CA ILE A 730 -67.41 10.20 2.92
C ILE A 730 -68.66 10.81 2.28
N GLY A 731 -69.83 10.19 2.46
CA GLY A 731 -71.11 10.70 1.93
C GLY A 731 -71.62 11.98 2.60
N GLU A 732 -71.20 12.26 3.84
CA GLU A 732 -71.59 13.46 4.60
C GLU A 732 -70.71 14.70 4.32
N ARG A 733 -69.67 14.56 3.50
CA ARG A 733 -68.76 15.68 3.21
C ARG A 733 -69.46 16.82 2.45
N PRO A 734 -69.18 18.10 2.78
CA PRO A 734 -69.85 19.26 2.17
C PRO A 734 -69.77 19.31 0.63
N ASP A 735 -68.63 18.89 0.07
CA ASP A 735 -68.35 18.84 -1.37
C ASP A 735 -69.15 17.78 -2.12
N ARG A 736 -69.88 16.90 -1.41
CA ARG A 736 -70.67 15.80 -1.98
C ARG A 736 -72.17 15.88 -1.68
N GLN A 737 -72.64 16.93 -1.00
CA GLN A 737 -74.05 17.07 -0.61
C GLN A 737 -75.03 17.19 -1.80
N SER A 738 -74.54 17.56 -2.99
CA SER A 738 -75.33 17.67 -4.22
C SER A 738 -75.50 16.35 -4.99
N LEU A 739 -74.83 15.27 -4.56
CA LEU A 739 -74.88 13.95 -5.20
C LEU A 739 -75.78 12.98 -4.44
N PRO A 740 -76.41 11.99 -5.12
CA PRO A 740 -77.15 10.91 -4.47
C PRO A 740 -76.27 10.19 -3.43
N LYS A 741 -76.83 9.82 -2.28
CA LYS A 741 -76.11 9.08 -1.24
C LYS A 741 -75.75 7.68 -1.74
N ILE A 742 -74.46 7.34 -1.69
CA ILE A 742 -73.96 5.98 -1.92
C ILE A 742 -74.14 5.19 -0.63
N SER A 743 -74.66 3.97 -0.73
CA SER A 743 -74.70 3.03 0.40
C SER A 743 -73.86 1.79 0.08
N LEU A 744 -73.29 1.19 1.12
CA LEU A 744 -72.50 -0.03 1.00
C LEU A 744 -73.37 -1.21 1.44
N ARG A 745 -73.37 -2.28 0.66
CA ARG A 745 -73.94 -3.58 1.04
C ARG A 745 -72.81 -4.56 1.24
N LEU A 746 -72.86 -5.30 2.35
CA LEU A 746 -71.85 -6.28 2.71
C LEU A 746 -72.52 -7.64 2.97
N GLY A 747 -72.01 -8.67 2.32
CA GLY A 747 -72.37 -10.06 2.55
C GLY A 747 -71.18 -10.82 3.08
N VAL A 748 -71.33 -11.46 4.24
CA VAL A 748 -70.25 -12.22 4.88
C VAL A 748 -70.66 -13.66 5.11
N ALA A 749 -69.82 -14.60 4.72
CA ALA A 749 -70.05 -16.01 5.01
C ALA A 749 -68.77 -16.71 5.45
N THR A 750 -68.90 -17.63 6.39
CA THR A 750 -67.79 -18.43 6.89
C THR A 750 -68.02 -19.90 6.57
N GLY A 751 -67.01 -20.58 6.04
CA GLY A 751 -67.03 -22.03 5.84
C GLY A 751 -65.79 -22.54 5.12
N SER A 752 -65.82 -23.83 4.77
CA SER A 752 -64.71 -24.49 4.07
C SER A 752 -64.64 -24.01 2.61
N VAL A 753 -63.48 -23.50 2.23
CA VAL A 753 -63.19 -23.00 0.89
C VAL A 753 -61.81 -23.45 0.45
N THR A 754 -61.58 -23.52 -0.86
CA THR A 754 -60.24 -23.72 -1.43
C THR A 754 -59.60 -22.36 -1.69
N ILE A 755 -58.42 -22.11 -1.13
CA ILE A 755 -57.62 -20.90 -1.36
C ILE A 755 -56.34 -21.30 -2.08
N GLY A 756 -56.02 -20.61 -3.18
CA GLY A 756 -54.80 -20.86 -3.95
C GLY A 756 -54.79 -20.12 -5.29
N ASP A 757 -53.76 -20.38 -6.09
CA ASP A 757 -53.65 -19.86 -7.45
C ASP A 757 -54.72 -20.51 -8.34
N CYS A 758 -55.64 -19.68 -8.84
CA CYS A 758 -56.71 -20.12 -9.75
C CYS A 758 -56.63 -19.29 -11.05
N GLY A 759 -56.67 -19.95 -12.20
CA GLY A 759 -56.56 -19.28 -13.50
C GLY A 759 -56.01 -20.19 -14.60
N ALA A 760 -55.19 -19.61 -15.49
CA ALA A 760 -54.47 -20.30 -16.55
C ALA A 760 -52.95 -20.27 -16.26
N PRO A 761 -52.41 -21.27 -15.55
CA PRO A 761 -50.98 -21.32 -15.24
C PRO A 761 -50.15 -21.47 -16.51
N PRO A 762 -48.96 -20.83 -16.61
CA PRO A 762 -48.31 -19.97 -15.61
C PRO A 762 -48.58 -18.46 -15.79
N ASP A 763 -49.30 -18.06 -16.85
CA ASP A 763 -49.30 -16.67 -17.32
C ASP A 763 -50.36 -15.78 -16.66
N LEU A 764 -51.51 -16.34 -16.24
CA LEU A 764 -52.65 -15.61 -15.70
C LEU A 764 -53.28 -16.37 -14.52
N ASN A 765 -52.67 -16.24 -13.34
CA ASN A 765 -53.16 -16.82 -12.10
C ASN A 765 -53.45 -15.72 -11.07
N ASP A 766 -54.61 -15.82 -10.43
CA ASP A 766 -54.94 -15.00 -9.26
C ASP A 766 -54.96 -15.89 -8.01
N TYR A 767 -54.24 -15.49 -6.97
CA TYR A 767 -54.39 -16.10 -5.64
C TYR A 767 -55.76 -15.70 -5.08
N THR A 768 -56.73 -16.61 -5.08
CA THR A 768 -58.14 -16.31 -4.78
C THR A 768 -58.79 -17.41 -3.94
N VAL A 769 -60.02 -17.15 -3.49
CA VAL A 769 -60.88 -18.08 -2.77
C VAL A 769 -61.97 -18.65 -3.69
N ILE A 770 -62.19 -19.97 -3.63
CA ILE A 770 -63.25 -20.68 -4.37
C ILE A 770 -63.99 -21.62 -3.40
N GLY A 771 -65.32 -21.59 -3.43
CA GLY A 771 -66.15 -22.53 -2.69
C GLY A 771 -67.57 -22.02 -2.47
N ASP A 772 -68.42 -22.89 -1.95
CA ASP A 772 -69.84 -22.59 -1.72
C ASP A 772 -70.04 -21.43 -0.74
N SER A 773 -69.17 -21.28 0.27
CA SER A 773 -69.21 -20.15 1.20
C SER A 773 -68.86 -18.82 0.53
N ALA A 774 -67.97 -18.79 -0.48
CA ALA A 774 -67.70 -17.57 -1.24
C ALA A 774 -68.92 -17.16 -2.09
N ASN A 775 -69.56 -18.12 -2.74
CA ASN A 775 -70.81 -17.90 -3.47
C ASN A 775 -71.94 -17.45 -2.53
N LEU A 776 -71.99 -17.99 -1.31
CA LEU A 776 -72.96 -17.58 -0.31
C LEU A 776 -72.74 -16.13 0.13
N ALA A 777 -71.50 -15.70 0.40
CA ALA A 777 -71.18 -14.33 0.74
C ALA A 777 -71.64 -13.33 -0.33
N ALA A 778 -71.41 -13.63 -1.62
CA ALA A 778 -71.91 -12.81 -2.72
C ALA A 778 -73.45 -12.73 -2.77
N ARG A 779 -74.14 -13.86 -2.51
CA ARG A 779 -75.62 -13.88 -2.44
C ARG A 779 -76.16 -13.11 -1.25
N LEU A 780 -75.46 -13.14 -0.12
CA LEU A 780 -75.81 -12.39 1.09
C LEU A 780 -75.65 -10.88 0.87
N GLU A 781 -74.61 -10.46 0.14
CA GLU A 781 -74.44 -9.07 -0.28
C GLU A 781 -75.72 -8.64 -1.02
N SER A 782 -76.11 -9.37 -2.07
CA SER A 782 -77.25 -8.99 -2.90
C SER A 782 -78.59 -9.09 -2.15
N ALA A 783 -78.72 -10.02 -1.20
CA ALA A 783 -79.91 -10.19 -0.36
C ALA A 783 -80.18 -8.97 0.55
N ASN A 784 -79.16 -8.15 0.86
CA ASN A 784 -79.34 -6.91 1.61
C ASN A 784 -80.40 -5.99 0.97
N LYS A 785 -80.49 -6.00 -0.37
CA LYS A 785 -81.48 -5.19 -1.10
C LYS A 785 -82.93 -5.55 -0.72
N GLN A 786 -83.20 -6.83 -0.46
CA GLN A 786 -84.56 -7.32 -0.17
C GLN A 786 -84.98 -7.00 1.26
N PHE A 787 -84.06 -7.09 2.23
CA PHE A 787 -84.30 -6.72 3.62
C PHE A 787 -84.13 -5.22 3.90
N GLY A 788 -83.54 -4.48 2.96
CA GLY A 788 -83.12 -3.09 3.18
C GLY A 788 -82.03 -2.93 4.24
N THR A 789 -81.25 -3.99 4.49
CA THR A 789 -80.12 -4.01 5.42
C THR A 789 -78.84 -3.57 4.72
N ALA A 790 -77.77 -3.36 5.49
CA ALA A 790 -76.45 -2.99 4.97
C ALA A 790 -75.41 -4.10 5.12
N ILE A 791 -75.60 -5.00 6.10
CA ILE A 791 -74.69 -6.10 6.40
C ILE A 791 -75.50 -7.36 6.69
N LEU A 792 -75.24 -8.44 5.93
CA LEU A 792 -75.83 -9.76 6.17
C LEU A 792 -74.74 -10.81 6.33
N PHE A 793 -74.96 -11.74 7.26
CA PHE A 793 -74.05 -12.87 7.48
C PHE A 793 -74.76 -14.13 7.94
N CYS A 794 -74.16 -15.28 7.65
CA CYS A 794 -74.73 -16.58 8.00
C CYS A 794 -74.40 -17.00 9.44
N GLY A 795 -75.12 -18.00 9.95
CA GLY A 795 -74.95 -18.51 11.32
C GLY A 795 -73.54 -18.99 11.65
N THR A 796 -72.82 -19.56 10.69
CA THR A 796 -71.40 -19.96 10.89
C THR A 796 -70.50 -18.76 11.16
N THR A 797 -70.74 -17.61 10.51
CA THR A 797 -70.04 -16.36 10.83
C THR A 797 -70.46 -15.83 12.20
N ARG A 798 -71.76 -15.90 12.53
CA ARG A 798 -72.27 -15.48 13.85
C ARG A 798 -71.62 -16.23 15.01
N ALA A 799 -71.37 -17.53 14.84
CA ALA A 799 -70.74 -18.38 15.85
C ALA A 799 -69.29 -17.98 16.17
N LEU A 800 -68.62 -17.27 15.25
CA LEU A 800 -67.26 -16.77 15.42
C LEU A 800 -67.18 -15.32 15.94
N ILE A 801 -68.33 -14.68 16.19
CA ILE A 801 -68.41 -13.32 16.76
C ILE A 801 -68.66 -13.44 18.26
N HIS A 802 -67.82 -12.81 19.07
CA HIS A 802 -67.93 -12.83 20.52
C HIS A 802 -69.03 -11.87 21.03
N ASP A 803 -69.89 -12.35 21.92
CA ASP A 803 -70.98 -11.54 22.49
C ASP A 803 -70.47 -10.34 23.33
N SER A 804 -69.23 -10.40 23.81
CA SER A 804 -68.54 -9.35 24.58
C SER A 804 -68.26 -8.06 23.77
N GLY A 805 -68.42 -8.09 22.45
CA GLY A 805 -68.02 -7.00 21.54
C GLY A 805 -69.02 -5.86 21.37
N GLY A 806 -70.21 -5.92 21.99
CA GLY A 806 -71.21 -4.84 21.92
C GLY A 806 -71.72 -4.55 20.49
N LEU A 807 -71.69 -5.54 19.59
CA LEU A 807 -72.17 -5.39 18.21
C LEU A 807 -73.68 -5.67 18.16
N PRO A 808 -74.51 -4.72 17.68
CA PRO A 808 -75.96 -4.89 17.62
C PRO A 808 -76.34 -5.85 16.48
N ILE A 809 -76.45 -7.15 16.80
CA ILE A 809 -76.76 -8.22 15.86
C ILE A 809 -78.19 -8.69 16.05
N VAL A 810 -78.92 -8.88 14.96
CA VAL A 810 -80.31 -9.33 14.95
C VAL A 810 -80.46 -10.56 14.08
N SER A 811 -81.15 -11.59 14.60
CA SER A 811 -81.50 -12.79 13.84
C SER A 811 -82.67 -12.52 12.90
N LEU A 812 -82.55 -12.94 11.65
CA LEU A 812 -83.60 -12.96 10.64
C LEU A 812 -84.16 -14.38 10.42
N GLY A 813 -83.77 -15.32 11.28
CA GLY A 813 -84.26 -16.70 11.25
C GLY A 813 -83.68 -17.52 10.10
N ARG A 814 -84.37 -18.61 9.76
CA ARG A 814 -83.96 -19.53 8.69
C ARG A 814 -84.45 -19.02 7.34
N VAL A 815 -83.50 -18.70 6.47
CA VAL A 815 -83.75 -18.09 5.16
C VAL A 815 -83.12 -18.93 4.05
N VAL A 816 -83.88 -19.19 2.98
CA VAL A 816 -83.34 -19.66 1.70
C VAL A 816 -83.10 -18.44 0.85
N VAL A 817 -81.83 -18.06 0.68
CA VAL A 817 -81.44 -16.97 -0.22
C VAL A 817 -81.58 -17.42 -1.67
N VAL A 818 -81.78 -16.46 -2.59
CA VAL A 818 -81.96 -16.74 -4.01
C VAL A 818 -80.83 -17.63 -4.55
N GLY A 819 -81.20 -18.75 -5.17
CA GLY A 819 -80.25 -19.72 -5.74
C GLY A 819 -79.64 -20.73 -4.74
N GLN A 820 -80.04 -20.72 -3.47
CA GLN A 820 -79.76 -21.81 -2.51
C GLN A 820 -80.94 -22.80 -2.43
N SER A 821 -80.63 -24.06 -2.12
CA SER A 821 -81.64 -25.10 -1.86
C SER A 821 -81.81 -25.39 -0.36
N VAL A 822 -80.82 -25.02 0.45
CA VAL A 822 -80.77 -25.30 1.89
C VAL A 822 -81.03 -24.00 2.68
N PRO A 823 -81.91 -24.02 3.69
CA PRO A 823 -82.10 -22.88 4.57
C PRO A 823 -80.86 -22.63 5.44
N ILE A 824 -80.49 -21.37 5.59
CA ILE A 824 -79.40 -20.94 6.47
C ILE A 824 -79.93 -20.01 7.56
N ASP A 825 -79.31 -20.04 8.74
CA ASP A 825 -79.55 -19.00 9.74
C ASP A 825 -78.94 -17.69 9.24
N LEU A 826 -79.77 -16.66 9.13
CA LEU A 826 -79.40 -15.36 8.61
C LEU A 826 -79.41 -14.32 9.73
N PHE A 827 -78.36 -13.50 9.77
CA PHE A 827 -78.21 -12.43 10.73
C PHE A 827 -77.92 -11.11 10.00
N THR A 828 -78.37 -10.02 10.58
CA THR A 828 -77.98 -8.66 10.18
C THR A 828 -77.28 -7.98 11.34
N MET A 829 -76.30 -7.12 11.03
CA MET A 829 -75.68 -6.24 12.03
C MET A 829 -76.09 -4.80 11.74
N LEU A 830 -76.44 -4.08 12.79
CA LEU A 830 -76.79 -2.67 12.71
C LEU A 830 -75.52 -1.81 12.81
N VAL A 831 -75.48 -0.74 12.03
CA VAL A 831 -74.36 0.21 12.03
C VAL A 831 -74.47 1.20 13.20
N GLU A 832 -75.72 1.56 13.52
CA GLU A 832 -76.13 2.46 14.59
C GLU A 832 -77.00 1.71 15.60
N ASP A 833 -77.00 2.16 16.85
CA ASP A 833 -77.81 1.54 17.89
C ASP A 833 -79.29 1.83 17.61
N PRO A 834 -80.14 0.79 17.52
CA PRO A 834 -81.55 0.98 17.22
C PRO A 834 -82.30 1.58 18.42
N GLN A 835 -83.52 2.06 18.18
CA GLN A 835 -84.41 2.46 19.27
C GLN A 835 -84.65 1.29 20.24
N ALA A 836 -84.75 1.59 21.54
CA ALA A 836 -84.97 0.58 22.57
C ALA A 836 -86.23 -0.26 22.28
N GLY A 837 -86.13 -1.59 22.39
CA GLY A 837 -87.24 -2.51 22.08
C GLY A 837 -87.33 -2.94 20.61
N TRP A 838 -86.57 -2.32 19.69
CA TRP A 838 -86.63 -2.64 18.26
C TRP A 838 -86.13 -4.05 17.97
N ILE A 839 -84.97 -4.43 18.53
CA ILE A 839 -84.36 -5.75 18.36
C ILE A 839 -85.29 -6.84 18.90
N GLU A 840 -85.84 -6.64 20.11
CA GLU A 840 -86.77 -7.58 20.73
C GLU A 840 -88.07 -7.71 19.94
N SER A 841 -88.53 -6.62 19.31
CA SER A 841 -89.71 -6.63 18.45
C SER A 841 -89.49 -7.43 17.17
N VAL A 842 -88.36 -7.23 16.50
CA VAL A 842 -87.97 -8.03 15.32
C VAL A 842 -87.79 -9.49 15.71
N GLY A 843 -87.09 -9.76 16.81
CA GLY A 843 -86.84 -11.10 17.34
C GLY A 843 -88.14 -11.88 17.58
N ARG A 844 -89.14 -11.26 18.23
CA ARG A 844 -90.46 -11.90 18.45
C ARG A 844 -91.16 -12.28 17.15
N ALA A 845 -91.13 -11.39 16.15
CA ALA A 845 -91.80 -11.65 14.88
C ALA A 845 -91.10 -12.75 14.06
N VAL A 846 -89.77 -12.73 14.05
CA VAL A 846 -88.93 -13.75 13.39
C VAL A 846 -89.06 -15.10 14.10
N GLU A 847 -89.07 -15.14 15.44
CA GLU A 847 -89.22 -16.37 16.21
C GLU A 847 -90.61 -17.00 16.00
N ALA A 848 -91.68 -16.18 15.96
CA ALA A 848 -93.01 -16.65 15.63
C ALA A 848 -93.06 -17.24 14.20
N PHE A 849 -92.42 -16.59 13.23
CA PHE A 849 -92.29 -17.13 11.87
C PHE A 849 -91.56 -18.47 11.86
N ALA A 850 -90.44 -18.58 12.59
CA ALA A 850 -89.63 -19.80 12.66
C ALA A 850 -90.36 -20.99 13.30
N LYS A 851 -91.31 -20.72 14.23
CA LYS A 851 -92.19 -21.73 14.84
C LYS A 851 -93.40 -22.10 13.98
N ALA A 852 -93.49 -21.55 12.76
CA ALA A 852 -94.64 -21.65 11.86
C ALA A 852 -95.97 -21.11 12.46
N ASP A 853 -95.89 -20.24 13.46
CA ASP A 853 -97.04 -19.50 14.00
C ASP A 853 -97.22 -18.20 13.21
N PHE A 854 -97.80 -18.33 12.02
CA PHE A 854 -97.94 -17.23 11.06
C PHE A 854 -98.92 -16.15 11.55
N ALA A 855 -99.88 -16.49 12.41
CA ALA A 855 -100.83 -15.55 13.00
C ALA A 855 -100.15 -14.69 14.08
N ALA A 856 -99.36 -15.30 14.97
CA ALA A 856 -98.55 -14.57 15.93
C ALA A 856 -97.47 -13.75 15.23
N CYS A 857 -96.88 -14.26 14.14
CA CYS A 857 -95.90 -13.52 13.34
C CYS A 857 -96.51 -12.25 12.70
N ALA A 858 -97.68 -12.36 12.06
CA ALA A 858 -98.38 -11.21 11.48
C ALA A 858 -98.69 -10.15 12.55
N THR A 859 -99.18 -10.60 13.71
CA THR A 859 -99.49 -9.72 14.85
C THR A 859 -98.24 -9.03 15.41
N ALA A 860 -97.12 -9.77 15.52
CA ALA A 860 -95.86 -9.22 15.98
C ALA A 860 -95.26 -8.20 14.99
N TRP A 861 -95.45 -8.39 13.67
CA TRP A 861 -95.07 -7.40 12.67
C TRP A 861 -95.99 -6.17 12.69
N ASP A 862 -97.30 -6.32 12.91
CA ASP A 862 -98.22 -5.18 13.07
C ASP A 862 -97.80 -4.32 14.28
N ALA A 863 -97.47 -4.97 15.41
CA ALA A 863 -96.98 -4.28 16.61
C ALA A 863 -95.62 -3.59 16.37
N HIS A 864 -94.71 -4.24 15.62
CA HIS A 864 -93.44 -3.65 15.25
C HIS A 864 -93.61 -2.38 14.41
N GLU A 865 -94.46 -2.45 13.37
CA GLU A 865 -94.70 -1.34 12.45
C GLU A 865 -95.45 -0.18 13.11
N GLN A 866 -96.33 -0.46 14.08
CA GLN A 866 -96.96 0.58 14.90
C GLN A 866 -95.95 1.29 15.80
N ALA A 867 -95.01 0.56 16.40
CA ALA A 867 -94.03 1.12 17.33
C ALA A 867 -92.87 1.85 16.63
N PHE A 868 -92.42 1.35 15.48
CA PHE A 868 -91.17 1.80 14.84
C PHE A 868 -91.33 2.25 13.37
N GLY A 869 -92.55 2.19 12.83
CA GLY A 869 -92.84 2.49 11.43
C GLY A 869 -92.58 1.31 10.48
N VAL A 870 -93.09 1.42 9.25
CA VAL A 870 -92.88 0.40 8.21
C VAL A 870 -91.42 0.41 7.76
N THR A 871 -90.69 -0.67 8.04
CA THR A 871 -89.30 -0.84 7.63
C THR A 871 -89.18 -1.89 6.54
N LYS A 872 -88.16 -1.79 5.68
CA LYS A 872 -87.95 -2.77 4.59
C LYS A 872 -87.65 -4.19 5.09
N ILE A 873 -87.29 -4.34 6.37
CA ILE A 873 -87.01 -5.64 6.98
C ILE A 873 -88.27 -6.51 7.10
N THR A 874 -89.46 -5.89 7.20
CA THR A 874 -90.73 -6.62 7.32
C THR A 874 -91.22 -7.14 5.97
N VAL A 875 -90.78 -6.53 4.86
CA VAL A 875 -91.30 -6.80 3.50
C VAL A 875 -91.19 -8.27 3.10
N PRO A 876 -90.02 -8.95 3.21
CA PRO A 876 -89.93 -10.36 2.83
C PRO A 876 -90.85 -11.27 3.66
N PHE A 877 -91.00 -10.97 4.95
CA PHE A 877 -91.90 -11.73 5.83
C PHE A 877 -93.37 -11.47 5.50
N ARG A 878 -93.75 -10.23 5.16
CA ARG A 878 -95.11 -9.90 4.71
C ARG A 878 -95.46 -10.58 3.39
N GLU A 879 -94.51 -10.61 2.44
CA GLU A 879 -94.67 -11.33 1.18
C GLU A 879 -94.87 -12.84 1.42
N ALA A 880 -94.07 -13.44 2.32
CA ALA A 880 -94.23 -14.85 2.69
C ALA A 880 -95.53 -15.13 3.46
N LEU A 881 -96.00 -14.19 4.29
CA LEU A 881 -97.30 -14.27 4.97
C LEU A 881 -98.49 -14.03 4.02
N ALA A 882 -98.29 -13.50 2.82
CA ALA A 882 -99.33 -13.35 1.82
C ALA A 882 -99.44 -14.59 0.91
N ASP A 883 -98.35 -15.34 0.72
CA ASP A 883 -98.30 -16.51 -0.16
C ASP A 883 -98.54 -17.84 0.60
N PRO A 884 -99.62 -18.60 0.28
CA PRO A 884 -99.88 -19.89 0.90
C PRO A 884 -98.74 -20.92 0.75
N ALA A 885 -97.93 -20.83 -0.31
CA ALA A 885 -96.84 -21.77 -0.56
C ALA A 885 -95.66 -21.62 0.42
N ASP A 886 -95.50 -20.43 1.02
CA ASP A 886 -94.43 -20.12 1.96
C ASP A 886 -94.84 -20.32 3.43
N LYS A 887 -96.14 -20.52 3.71
CA LYS A 887 -96.70 -20.80 5.05
C LYS A 887 -96.64 -22.29 5.44
N ARG A 888 -95.45 -22.89 5.45
CA ARG A 888 -95.32 -24.35 5.67
C ARG A 888 -94.38 -24.78 6.78
N ASP A 889 -93.15 -24.28 6.81
CA ASP A 889 -92.05 -24.88 7.59
C ASP A 889 -91.22 -23.86 8.38
N GLY A 890 -91.72 -22.63 8.50
CA GLY A 890 -91.04 -21.55 9.22
C GLY A 890 -89.73 -21.10 8.58
N VAL A 891 -89.56 -21.36 7.28
CA VAL A 891 -88.40 -20.96 6.48
C VAL A 891 -88.80 -19.88 5.48
N LEU A 892 -88.15 -18.72 5.58
CA LEU A 892 -88.37 -17.60 4.67
C LEU A 892 -87.63 -17.89 3.35
N ARG A 893 -88.32 -17.78 2.22
CA ARG A 893 -87.74 -18.04 0.89
C ARG A 893 -87.67 -16.75 0.09
N LEU A 894 -86.46 -16.27 -0.16
CA LEU A 894 -86.25 -15.08 -0.98
C LEU A 894 -86.42 -15.45 -2.46
N ARG A 895 -87.16 -14.62 -3.20
CA ARG A 895 -87.35 -14.76 -4.64
C ARG A 895 -86.46 -13.74 -5.36
N ALA A 896 -86.00 -14.08 -6.56
CA ALA A 896 -85.37 -13.09 -7.41
C ALA A 896 -86.40 -11.99 -7.73
N LYS A 897 -86.05 -10.73 -7.51
CA LYS A 897 -86.85 -9.56 -7.90
C LYS A 897 -86.26 -8.92 -9.13
#